data_AF-A0A7C1VNC9-F1
#
_entry.id   AF-A0A7C1VNC9-F1
#
_cell.length_a   1.000
_cell.length_b   1.000
_cell.length_c   1.000
_cell.angle_alpha   90.00
_cell.angle_beta   90.00
_cell.angle_gamma   90.00
#
_symmetry.space_group_name_H-M   'P 1'
#
loop_
_entity.id
_entity.type
_entity.pdbx_description
1 polymer ?
#
loop_
_entity_poly.entity_id
_entity_poly.type
_entity_poly.pdbx_seq_one_letter_code
_entity_poly.pdbx_strand_id
1 'polypeptide(L)'
;MKNRDIYLKDPATWKLVNEGVANVNDERTSQAMAVLRYELETFVCDGQYEKGMEHVLDTFLANIDQAQQPGVWVSGFYGSGKSHLVKMLRALWDDTVFADGATARGITNLPQSIRDLLKELSIQAKRHGGLHAASGTLGASASGSVRLALLRIIFKSAGLPEQYPVARFIIWLKSEGIYDSVKNHLENNGYDWQEELDNFYVAEGLHEALVKTKPNLFSSSTQCVETLNNLYPYVQDVGSNDMVKAIRQALTREDKFPLTLIALDEVQQYIGGAESQRSNDVQEAVEACCKNIGGKLLFIGTGQTAVTGTSNLKKLEGRFTLRIELSDADVDTVIRKVILAKKPQAIASLEQIMQTNLGEISRQLSGTTIGHRQMDIQHFPRDYPILPVRRRFWENTLRVLDQTGTDSQLRNQLSMIHKVIQTNLDIPIGNVVAADYLYFDSANKLLQARILPRKVHEKTMIWMKGSDDEILTARACGLVFLINKLAGSNDEIGIKATIDNLSDLLVEDLPAGSSSLRGKLPGLLDKCELLMKVGDEYRIQTEESTAWSDEFLSQRSVLANESYRIEAERDARLRRKFSQLVSNLSIVQGDSRVNRNLHTVFNSSLLPSDSDRKVCVWVRDGWSIDENSVRADARQDGNQSPTIFVFVPKRSADSLHNNLIAYKAAGATLDKRGVPDTPEGTEARAAMETTMKSAELKINELLEEAFSGARLFQGGGHEILGNNLQKMIEEAAENALQRLYPQFHTADHAAWEKVYSRARQGSPDALKAVGHDGEPAKNSVCKTILASIAGGKKGSDIRTHFEHSPFGWSRDAVDGGLQVLLVAALIRARDERGRAIDPGQLERKQIGKAEFKVESVTVTASQRIQVRKLLQQVGCPAKPGEELILIPDFLQKLQELADGAGGENPQPERPDTAWLEE
;
A
#
# COMPACT_ATOMS: atom_id res chain seq x y z
N MET A 1 -39.49 -20.70 30.06
CA MET A 1 -39.50 -19.35 29.46
C MET A 1 -39.28 -19.50 27.97
N LYS A 2 -40.01 -18.77 27.13
CA LYS A 2 -39.84 -18.75 25.66
C LYS A 2 -38.99 -17.56 25.23
N ASN A 3 -38.46 -17.60 24.01
CA ASN A 3 -37.71 -16.48 23.43
C ASN A 3 -38.55 -15.19 23.32
N ARG A 4 -39.88 -15.27 23.20
CA ARG A 4 -40.75 -14.08 23.23
C ARG A 4 -40.76 -13.36 24.58
N ASP A 5 -40.59 -14.09 25.68
CA ASP A 5 -40.77 -13.55 27.03
C ASP A 5 -39.63 -12.60 27.45
N ILE A 6 -38.43 -12.75 26.85
CA ILE A 6 -37.22 -12.02 27.24
C ILE A 6 -37.15 -10.57 26.72
N TYR A 7 -37.87 -10.24 25.64
CA TYR A 7 -37.78 -8.94 25.00
C TYR A 7 -38.53 -7.86 25.77
N LEU A 8 -37.98 -6.65 25.79
CA LEU A 8 -38.61 -5.47 26.38
C LEU A 8 -39.85 -5.03 25.58
N LYS A 9 -39.76 -5.06 24.25
CA LYS A 9 -40.86 -4.86 23.30
C LYS A 9 -41.09 -6.16 22.54
N ASP A 10 -42.34 -6.58 22.36
CA ASP A 10 -42.65 -7.83 21.63
C ASP A 10 -42.31 -7.68 20.14
N PRO A 11 -41.35 -8.45 19.60
CA PRO A 11 -40.96 -8.35 18.19
C PRO A 11 -42.08 -8.70 17.20
N ALA A 12 -43.13 -9.41 17.63
CA ALA A 12 -44.27 -9.73 16.75
C ALA A 12 -45.18 -8.53 16.46
N THR A 13 -45.26 -7.58 17.39
CA THR A 13 -46.17 -6.41 17.29
C THR A 13 -45.44 -5.12 16.95
N TRP A 14 -44.15 -5.07 17.25
CA TRP A 14 -43.31 -3.92 16.96
C TRP A 14 -42.94 -3.86 15.48
N LYS A 15 -43.07 -2.68 14.87
CA LYS A 15 -42.69 -2.41 13.48
C LYS A 15 -41.52 -1.44 13.45
N LEU A 16 -40.54 -1.73 12.60
CA LEU A 16 -39.52 -0.78 12.18
C LEU A 16 -40.17 0.21 11.21
N VAL A 17 -40.41 1.45 11.66
CA VAL A 17 -40.92 2.52 10.78
C VAL A 17 -39.82 2.90 9.78
N ASN A 18 -40.18 3.14 8.51
CA ASN A 18 -39.27 3.43 7.39
C ASN A 18 -38.25 2.33 7.02
N GLU A 19 -38.48 1.09 7.44
CA GLU A 19 -37.53 -0.03 7.19
C GLU A 19 -36.10 0.24 7.72
N GLY A 20 -35.90 1.26 8.56
CA GLY A 20 -34.59 1.70 9.05
C GLY A 20 -33.87 2.77 8.20
N VAL A 21 -34.54 3.45 7.26
CA VAL A 21 -33.95 4.56 6.46
C VAL A 21 -34.32 5.93 7.03
N ALA A 22 -33.30 6.66 7.48
CA ALA A 22 -33.43 8.08 7.80
C ALA A 22 -33.24 8.90 6.52
N ASN A 23 -34.34 9.34 5.89
CA ASN A 23 -34.26 10.37 4.86
C ASN A 23 -33.99 11.73 5.52
N VAL A 24 -32.92 12.41 5.09
CA VAL A 24 -32.55 13.75 5.54
C VAL A 24 -33.22 14.75 4.62
N ASN A 25 -34.53 14.93 4.82
CA ASN A 25 -35.32 15.94 4.13
C ASN A 25 -36.13 16.75 5.15
N ASP A 26 -36.37 18.02 4.83
CA ASP A 26 -37.15 18.93 5.68
C ASP A 26 -38.66 18.84 5.41
N GLU A 27 -39.18 17.67 5.01
CA GLU A 27 -40.61 17.47 4.79
C GLU A 27 -41.40 17.55 6.09
N ARG A 28 -42.49 18.34 6.08
CA ARG A 28 -43.36 18.56 7.24
C ARG A 28 -44.74 17.93 7.10
N THR A 29 -44.90 16.94 6.22
CA THR A 29 -46.15 16.18 6.09
C THR A 29 -46.45 15.44 7.40
N SER A 30 -47.72 15.16 7.67
CA SER A 30 -48.13 14.43 8.88
C SER A 30 -47.42 13.08 9.00
N GLN A 31 -47.21 12.39 7.88
CA GLN A 31 -46.45 11.14 7.81
C GLN A 31 -44.96 11.35 8.12
N ALA A 32 -44.30 12.35 7.53
CA ALA A 32 -42.89 12.64 7.81
C ALA A 32 -42.65 13.02 9.28
N MET A 33 -43.58 13.76 9.88
CA MET A 33 -43.53 14.11 11.31
C MET A 33 -43.74 12.89 12.22
N ALA A 34 -44.63 11.96 11.86
CA ALA A 34 -44.82 10.71 12.60
C ALA A 34 -43.57 9.82 12.55
N VAL A 35 -42.91 9.75 11.39
CA VAL A 35 -41.62 9.08 11.21
C VAL A 35 -40.56 9.72 12.10
N LEU A 36 -40.39 11.04 12.02
CA LEU A 36 -39.38 11.75 12.80
C LEU A 36 -39.57 11.53 14.31
N ARG A 37 -40.82 11.54 14.77
CA ARG A 37 -41.15 11.24 16.17
C ARG A 37 -40.66 9.85 16.57
N TYR A 38 -40.98 8.83 15.77
CA TYR A 38 -40.55 7.46 16.04
C TYR A 38 -39.03 7.32 16.09
N GLU A 39 -38.32 7.96 15.16
CA GLU A 39 -36.85 7.95 15.14
C GLU A 39 -36.28 8.63 16.40
N LEU A 40 -36.86 9.74 16.85
CA LEU A 40 -36.44 10.45 18.07
C LEU A 40 -36.73 9.67 19.36
N GLU A 41 -37.87 8.96 19.45
CA GLU A 41 -38.21 8.11 20.60
C GLU A 41 -37.35 6.84 20.67
N THR A 42 -36.85 6.37 19.53
CA THR A 42 -35.98 5.19 19.44
C THR A 42 -34.49 5.54 19.32
N PHE A 43 -34.16 6.84 19.28
CA PHE A 43 -32.79 7.32 19.13
C PHE A 43 -31.94 6.96 20.35
N VAL A 44 -30.79 6.34 20.08
CA VAL A 44 -29.80 5.97 21.09
C VAL A 44 -28.58 6.87 20.90
N CYS A 45 -28.45 7.86 21.76
CA CYS A 45 -27.26 8.72 21.82
C CYS A 45 -26.25 8.13 22.82
N ASP A 46 -25.30 7.33 22.32
CA ASP A 46 -24.24 6.66 23.09
C ASP A 46 -23.00 6.52 22.17
N GLY A 47 -21.83 6.18 22.73
CA GLY A 47 -20.63 5.90 21.95
C GLY A 47 -20.17 7.08 21.10
N GLN A 48 -19.98 6.86 19.78
CA GLN A 48 -19.57 7.93 18.86
C GLN A 48 -20.70 8.90 18.52
N TYR A 49 -21.98 8.50 18.66
CA TYR A 49 -23.09 9.44 18.48
C TYR A 49 -23.09 10.50 19.58
N GLU A 50 -22.91 10.08 20.83
CA GLU A 50 -22.81 10.99 21.97
C GLU A 50 -21.60 11.92 21.83
N LYS A 51 -20.39 11.35 21.66
CA LYS A 51 -19.16 12.14 21.49
C LYS A 51 -19.23 13.08 20.30
N GLY A 52 -19.81 12.62 19.18
CA GLY A 52 -20.00 13.42 17.98
C GLY A 52 -20.92 14.60 18.21
N MET A 53 -22.11 14.37 18.80
CA MET A 53 -23.04 15.44 19.14
C MET A 53 -22.45 16.43 20.15
N GLU A 54 -21.76 15.93 21.18
CA GLU A 54 -21.10 16.74 22.20
C GLU A 54 -20.07 17.66 21.56
N HIS A 55 -19.16 17.10 20.75
CA HIS A 55 -18.10 17.86 20.09
C HIS A 55 -18.66 18.89 19.10
N VAL A 56 -19.74 18.56 18.37
CA VAL A 56 -20.41 19.52 17.49
C VAL A 56 -20.99 20.69 18.29
N LEU A 57 -21.76 20.42 19.33
CA LEU A 57 -22.44 21.45 20.11
C LEU A 57 -21.44 22.30 20.90
N ASP A 58 -20.44 21.68 21.53
CA ASP A 58 -19.41 22.38 22.30
C ASP A 58 -18.55 23.28 21.39
N THR A 59 -18.08 22.75 20.25
CA THR A 59 -17.35 23.55 19.27
C THR A 59 -18.20 24.69 18.71
N PHE A 60 -19.50 24.46 18.49
CA PHE A 60 -20.40 25.52 18.07
C PHE A 60 -20.52 26.63 19.09
N LEU A 61 -20.86 26.29 20.33
CA LEU A 61 -21.07 27.25 21.41
C LEU A 61 -19.79 28.05 21.71
N ALA A 62 -18.62 27.41 21.67
CA ALA A 62 -17.33 28.07 21.89
C ALA A 62 -16.96 29.10 20.81
N ASN A 63 -17.53 29.00 19.60
CA ASN A 63 -17.14 29.82 18.44
C ASN A 63 -18.23 30.79 17.95
N ILE A 64 -19.37 30.92 18.65
CA ILE A 64 -20.49 31.82 18.26
C ILE A 64 -20.01 33.26 17.98
N ASP A 65 -19.10 33.77 18.82
CA ASP A 65 -18.57 35.14 18.73
C ASP A 65 -17.29 35.25 17.88
N GLN A 66 -16.83 34.16 17.26
CA GLN A 66 -15.63 34.14 16.43
C GLN A 66 -15.95 34.50 14.97
N ALA A 67 -14.90 34.91 14.25
CA ALA A 67 -15.02 35.33 12.85
C ALA A 67 -15.42 34.19 11.90
N GLN A 68 -15.19 32.93 12.28
CA GLN A 68 -15.49 31.75 11.48
C GLN A 68 -15.91 30.59 12.36
N GLN A 69 -16.78 29.75 11.81
CA GLN A 69 -17.17 28.47 12.42
C GLN A 69 -16.46 27.32 11.71
N PRO A 70 -15.78 26.41 12.43
CA PRO A 70 -15.25 25.19 11.82
C PRO A 70 -16.39 24.29 11.33
N GLY A 71 -16.34 23.88 10.07
CA GLY A 71 -17.28 22.89 9.54
C GLY A 71 -17.01 21.49 10.11
N VAL A 72 -18.06 20.66 10.13
CA VAL A 72 -18.01 19.28 10.63
C VAL A 72 -18.10 18.28 9.50
N TRP A 73 -17.15 17.35 9.43
CA TRP A 73 -17.22 16.19 8.56
C TRP A 73 -17.60 14.94 9.34
N VAL A 74 -18.74 14.35 9.02
CA VAL A 74 -19.18 13.07 9.58
C VAL A 74 -18.88 11.97 8.57
N SER A 75 -17.94 11.10 8.89
CA SER A 75 -17.52 9.98 8.06
C SER A 75 -17.80 8.62 8.70
N GLY A 76 -17.86 7.58 7.87
CA GLY A 76 -18.07 6.20 8.28
C GLY A 76 -18.64 5.38 7.14
N PHE A 77 -18.51 4.05 7.21
CA PHE A 77 -19.00 3.15 6.18
C PHE A 77 -20.51 3.31 5.91
N TYR A 78 -20.97 2.82 4.76
CA TYR A 78 -22.38 2.92 4.42
C TYR A 78 -23.25 2.10 5.39
N GLY A 79 -24.22 2.75 6.04
CA GLY A 79 -24.94 2.16 7.17
C GLY A 79 -24.40 2.51 8.56
N SER A 80 -23.27 3.21 8.73
CA SER A 80 -22.85 3.66 10.07
C SER A 80 -23.83 4.65 10.75
N GLY A 81 -24.85 5.11 10.00
CA GLY A 81 -25.95 5.97 10.44
C GLY A 81 -25.61 7.47 10.49
N LYS A 82 -24.66 7.92 9.66
CA LYS A 82 -24.31 9.34 9.45
C LYS A 82 -25.52 10.23 9.21
N SER A 83 -26.34 9.88 8.22
CA SER A 83 -27.57 10.59 7.86
C SER A 83 -28.54 10.66 9.03
N HIS A 84 -28.66 9.57 9.80
CA HIS A 84 -29.50 9.52 11.00
C HIS A 84 -28.96 10.44 12.11
N LEU A 85 -27.65 10.40 12.41
CA LEU A 85 -27.02 11.31 13.38
C LEU A 85 -27.33 12.77 13.05
N VAL A 86 -27.12 13.15 11.79
CA VAL A 86 -27.31 14.53 11.33
C VAL A 86 -28.78 14.93 11.34
N LYS A 87 -29.70 14.03 10.97
CA LYS A 87 -31.16 14.25 11.07
C LYS A 87 -31.61 14.46 12.52
N MET A 88 -31.14 13.63 13.44
CA MET A 88 -31.46 13.74 14.86
C MET A 88 -30.90 15.05 15.43
N LEU A 89 -29.64 15.38 15.14
CA LEU A 89 -29.04 16.64 15.57
C LEU A 89 -29.84 17.84 15.05
N ARG A 90 -30.28 17.82 13.79
CA ARG A 90 -31.11 18.88 13.21
C ARG A 90 -32.42 19.06 13.97
N ALA A 91 -33.14 17.97 14.25
CA ALA A 91 -34.42 18.04 14.96
C ALA A 91 -34.26 18.49 16.42
N LEU A 92 -33.15 18.08 17.06
CA LEU A 92 -32.77 18.52 18.40
C LEU A 92 -32.30 19.97 18.42
N TRP A 93 -31.70 20.47 17.34
CA TRP A 93 -31.26 21.86 17.21
C TRP A 93 -32.46 22.80 17.28
N ASP A 94 -33.49 22.60 16.45
CA ASP A 94 -34.70 23.42 16.43
C ASP A 94 -35.70 23.11 17.57
N ASP A 95 -35.47 22.03 18.32
CA ASP A 95 -36.41 21.46 19.29
C ASP A 95 -37.82 21.27 18.70
N THR A 96 -37.87 20.59 17.56
CA THR A 96 -39.08 20.43 16.73
C THR A 96 -40.31 20.07 17.58
N VAL A 97 -41.39 20.84 17.41
CA VAL A 97 -42.65 20.65 18.12
C VAL A 97 -43.59 19.75 17.30
N PHE A 98 -44.20 18.77 17.94
CA PHE A 98 -45.17 17.85 17.35
C PHE A 98 -46.61 18.35 17.56
N ALA A 99 -47.56 17.78 16.82
CA ALA A 99 -48.98 18.21 16.85
C ALA A 99 -49.64 18.06 18.23
N ASP A 100 -49.12 17.18 19.09
CA ASP A 100 -49.56 16.97 20.48
C ASP A 100 -48.86 17.89 21.49
N GLY A 101 -47.98 18.78 21.04
CA GLY A 101 -47.21 19.70 21.88
C GLY A 101 -45.95 19.10 22.50
N ALA A 102 -45.64 17.83 22.28
CA ALA A 102 -44.34 17.26 22.63
C ALA A 102 -43.23 17.89 21.79
N THR A 103 -42.01 17.97 22.35
CA THR A 103 -40.83 18.49 21.65
C THR A 103 -39.80 17.40 21.41
N ALA A 104 -38.96 17.56 20.39
CA ALA A 104 -37.89 16.62 20.07
C ALA A 104 -37.00 16.32 21.28
N ARG A 105 -36.59 17.35 22.04
CA ARG A 105 -35.75 17.15 23.24
C ARG A 105 -36.51 16.51 24.40
N GLY A 106 -37.84 16.65 24.44
CA GLY A 106 -38.68 16.09 25.51
C GLY A 106 -38.95 14.58 25.35
N ILE A 107 -38.97 14.08 24.12
CA ILE A 107 -39.26 12.67 23.81
C ILE A 107 -37.99 11.82 23.61
N THR A 108 -36.84 12.45 23.34
CA THR A 108 -35.57 11.76 23.13
C THR A 108 -34.81 11.54 24.43
N ASN A 109 -34.36 10.30 24.65
CA ASN A 109 -33.52 9.97 25.80
C ASN A 109 -32.06 10.37 25.55
N LEU A 110 -31.69 11.57 25.97
CA LEU A 110 -30.35 12.14 25.79
C LEU A 110 -29.47 12.04 27.05
N PRO A 111 -28.16 11.80 26.91
CA PRO A 111 -27.17 11.98 27.97
C PRO A 111 -27.21 13.40 28.57
N GLN A 112 -26.82 13.51 29.84
CA GLN A 112 -26.89 14.79 30.56
C GLN A 112 -26.04 15.89 29.91
N SER A 113 -24.83 15.55 29.46
CA SER A 113 -23.92 16.47 28.73
C SER A 113 -24.60 17.11 27.52
N ILE A 114 -25.23 16.31 26.67
CA ILE A 114 -25.95 16.78 25.48
C ILE A 114 -27.15 17.66 25.86
N ARG A 115 -27.90 17.28 26.90
CA ARG A 115 -29.03 18.10 27.38
C ARG A 115 -28.58 19.47 27.85
N ASP A 116 -27.46 19.54 28.56
CA ASP A 116 -26.90 20.79 29.06
C ASP A 116 -26.40 21.69 27.92
N LEU A 117 -25.73 21.11 26.90
CA LEU A 117 -25.30 21.83 25.71
C LEU A 117 -26.47 22.37 24.87
N LEU A 118 -27.53 21.57 24.65
CA LEU A 118 -28.73 22.03 23.92
C LEU A 118 -29.49 23.11 24.69
N LYS A 119 -29.45 23.07 26.03
CA LYS A 119 -30.00 24.13 26.88
C LYS A 119 -29.19 25.41 26.73
N GLU A 120 -27.86 25.34 26.75
CA GLU A 120 -26.99 26.48 26.53
C GLU A 120 -27.18 27.08 25.12
N LEU A 121 -27.29 26.24 24.09
CA LEU A 121 -27.64 26.66 22.74
C LEU A 121 -28.93 27.48 22.70
N SER A 122 -29.95 27.07 23.47
CA SER A 122 -31.22 27.81 23.58
C SER A 122 -31.08 29.13 24.32
N ILE A 123 -30.19 29.21 25.31
CA ILE A 123 -29.88 30.46 26.03
C ILE A 123 -29.20 31.44 25.08
N GLN A 124 -28.19 31.00 24.32
CA GLN A 124 -27.51 31.84 23.33
C GLN A 124 -28.45 32.26 22.19
N ALA A 125 -29.32 31.36 21.73
CA ALA A 125 -30.27 31.65 20.66
C ALA A 125 -31.18 32.87 20.97
N LYS A 126 -31.57 33.05 22.23
CA LYS A 126 -32.36 34.22 22.66
C LYS A 126 -31.63 35.54 22.42
N ARG A 127 -30.29 35.53 22.41
CA ARG A 127 -29.47 36.71 22.12
C ARG A 127 -29.35 36.97 20.60
N HIS A 128 -29.46 35.91 19.80
CA HIS A 128 -29.13 35.90 18.36
C HIS A 128 -30.30 35.70 17.40
N GLY A 129 -31.56 35.98 17.77
CA GLY A 129 -32.70 35.90 16.83
C GLY A 129 -33.27 34.48 16.66
N GLY A 130 -32.90 33.56 17.55
CA GLY A 130 -33.43 32.20 17.63
C GLY A 130 -32.53 31.12 17.03
N LEU A 131 -33.12 29.93 16.87
CA LEU A 131 -32.52 28.75 16.25
C LEU A 131 -33.10 28.55 14.84
N HIS A 132 -32.28 28.00 13.96
CA HIS A 132 -32.70 27.54 12.65
C HIS A 132 -31.86 26.33 12.22
N ALA A 133 -32.50 25.28 11.68
CA ALA A 133 -31.77 24.15 11.14
C ALA A 133 -32.35 23.65 9.81
N ALA A 134 -31.47 23.49 8.82
CA ALA A 134 -31.78 23.08 7.46
C ALA A 134 -31.03 21.80 7.10
N SER A 135 -31.66 20.89 6.36
CA SER A 135 -31.03 19.64 5.95
C SER A 135 -31.46 19.17 4.55
N GLY A 136 -30.52 18.58 3.79
CA GLY A 136 -30.82 18.03 2.47
C GLY A 136 -29.59 17.47 1.73
N THR A 137 -29.84 16.81 0.61
CA THR A 137 -28.78 16.29 -0.29
C THR A 137 -28.54 17.26 -1.45
N LEU A 138 -27.27 17.44 -1.83
CA LEU A 138 -26.91 18.28 -2.98
C LEU A 138 -27.28 17.64 -4.33
N GLY A 139 -27.48 16.31 -4.36
CA GLY A 139 -27.71 15.54 -5.59
C GLY A 139 -29.16 15.38 -6.03
N ALA A 140 -30.15 15.56 -5.15
CA ALA A 140 -31.52 15.12 -5.41
C ALA A 140 -32.25 15.80 -6.59
N SER A 141 -31.78 16.95 -7.09
CA SER A 141 -32.30 17.56 -8.34
C SER A 141 -31.38 18.66 -8.93
N ALA A 142 -30.06 18.56 -8.79
CA ALA A 142 -29.17 19.65 -9.17
C ALA A 142 -29.03 19.83 -10.70
N SER A 143 -29.59 20.93 -11.20
CA SER A 143 -29.25 21.57 -12.48
C SER A 143 -27.86 22.22 -12.42
N GLY A 144 -26.82 21.43 -12.15
CA GLY A 144 -25.41 21.83 -12.25
C GLY A 144 -24.83 22.76 -11.16
N SER A 145 -25.62 23.63 -10.50
CA SER A 145 -25.11 24.60 -9.52
C SER A 145 -25.23 24.17 -8.05
N VAL A 146 -24.08 24.10 -7.34
CA VAL A 146 -24.02 23.88 -5.89
C VAL A 146 -24.70 25.00 -5.09
N ARG A 147 -24.54 26.25 -5.53
CA ARG A 147 -25.06 27.43 -4.83
C ARG A 147 -26.58 27.45 -4.86
N LEU A 148 -27.18 27.14 -6.01
CA LEU A 148 -28.63 26.98 -6.13
C LEU A 148 -29.15 25.80 -5.32
N ALA A 149 -28.44 24.66 -5.31
CA ALA A 149 -28.80 23.50 -4.49
C ALA A 149 -28.80 23.84 -2.99
N LEU A 150 -27.79 24.57 -2.52
CA LEU A 150 -27.72 25.05 -1.13
C LEU A 150 -28.86 26.03 -0.80
N LEU A 151 -29.13 27.00 -1.68
CA LEU A 151 -30.23 27.95 -1.50
C LEU A 151 -31.59 27.26 -1.42
N ARG A 152 -31.81 26.24 -2.26
CA ARG A 152 -33.03 25.43 -2.23
C ARG A 152 -33.26 24.77 -0.88
N ILE A 153 -32.23 24.16 -0.29
CA ILE A 153 -32.29 23.55 1.05
C ILE A 153 -32.69 24.61 2.09
N ILE A 154 -32.05 25.77 2.05
CA ILE A 154 -32.30 26.85 2.99
C ILE A 154 -33.70 27.45 2.82
N PHE A 155 -34.14 27.73 1.59
CA PHE A 155 -35.47 28.27 1.31
C PHE A 155 -36.56 27.31 1.76
N LYS A 156 -36.43 26.03 1.46
CA LYS A 156 -37.37 25.00 1.94
C LYS A 156 -37.47 25.00 3.47
N SER A 157 -36.32 25.04 4.16
CA SER A 157 -36.29 25.08 5.63
C SER A 157 -36.93 26.35 6.23
N ALA A 158 -36.92 27.46 5.49
CA ALA A 158 -37.53 28.74 5.85
C ALA A 158 -39.01 28.86 5.41
N GLY A 159 -39.58 27.84 4.76
CA GLY A 159 -40.94 27.88 4.21
C GLY A 159 -41.08 28.78 2.98
N LEU A 160 -40.00 28.98 2.22
CA LEU A 160 -39.98 29.71 0.96
C LEU A 160 -39.99 28.74 -0.23
N PRO A 161 -40.44 29.17 -1.42
CA PRO A 161 -40.34 28.39 -2.65
C PRO A 161 -38.91 27.94 -2.95
N GLU A 162 -38.76 26.74 -3.51
CA GLU A 162 -37.46 26.14 -3.80
C GLU A 162 -36.71 26.84 -4.96
N GLN A 163 -37.45 27.48 -5.88
CA GLN A 163 -36.87 28.23 -7.00
C GLN A 163 -36.32 29.59 -6.54
N TYR A 164 -35.06 29.87 -6.86
CA TYR A 164 -34.38 31.11 -6.44
C TYR A 164 -35.10 32.42 -6.81
N PRO A 165 -35.59 32.62 -8.05
CA PRO A 165 -36.25 33.87 -8.42
C PRO A 165 -37.56 34.08 -7.65
N VAL A 166 -38.35 33.00 -7.52
CA VAL A 166 -39.64 33.01 -6.81
C VAL A 166 -39.43 33.25 -5.31
N ALA A 167 -38.43 32.61 -4.70
CA ALA A 167 -38.07 32.85 -3.30
C ALA A 167 -37.70 34.32 -3.05
N ARG A 168 -36.87 34.90 -3.92
CA ARG A 168 -36.50 36.33 -3.84
C ARG A 168 -37.70 37.26 -3.98
N PHE A 169 -38.64 36.92 -4.85
CA PHE A 169 -39.89 37.66 -4.99
C PHE A 169 -40.74 37.61 -3.70
N ILE A 170 -40.91 36.43 -3.09
CA ILE A 170 -41.63 36.31 -1.82
C ILE A 170 -40.95 37.07 -0.69
N ILE A 171 -39.62 37.01 -0.60
CA ILE A 171 -38.86 37.79 0.38
C ILE A 171 -39.11 39.29 0.17
N TRP A 172 -39.12 39.75 -1.08
CA TRP A 172 -39.42 41.15 -1.40
C TRP A 172 -40.85 41.54 -0.99
N LEU A 173 -41.87 40.73 -1.32
CA LEU A 173 -43.26 40.96 -0.89
C LEU A 173 -43.38 41.12 0.63
N LYS A 174 -42.67 40.27 1.40
CA LYS A 174 -42.63 40.35 2.86
C LYS A 174 -41.93 41.62 3.34
N SER A 175 -40.81 41.99 2.73
CA SER A 175 -40.07 43.22 3.10
C SER A 175 -40.85 44.51 2.83
N GLU A 176 -41.75 44.47 1.85
CA GLU A 176 -42.63 45.59 1.48
C GLU A 176 -43.96 45.58 2.25
N GLY A 177 -44.22 44.56 3.07
CA GLY A 177 -45.47 44.42 3.83
C GLY A 177 -46.72 44.14 2.98
N ILE A 178 -46.55 43.71 1.72
CA ILE A 178 -47.67 43.48 0.79
C ILE A 178 -47.99 42.00 0.57
N TYR A 179 -47.23 41.09 1.17
CA TYR A 179 -47.41 39.64 1.03
C TYR A 179 -48.85 39.18 1.29
N ASP A 180 -49.41 39.51 2.46
CA ASP A 180 -50.76 39.08 2.83
C ASP A 180 -51.83 39.72 1.93
N SER A 181 -51.62 40.96 1.48
CA SER A 181 -52.55 41.64 0.58
C SER A 181 -52.61 40.97 -0.80
N VAL A 182 -51.46 40.62 -1.36
CA VAL A 182 -51.36 39.93 -2.65
C VAL A 182 -51.93 38.51 -2.54
N LYS A 183 -51.58 37.77 -1.48
CA LYS A 183 -52.08 36.42 -1.25
C LYS A 183 -53.60 36.38 -1.07
N ASN A 184 -54.15 37.25 -0.22
CA ASN A 184 -55.60 37.32 -0.02
C ASN A 184 -56.33 37.76 -1.29
N HIS A 185 -55.73 38.59 -2.15
CA HIS A 185 -56.37 38.97 -3.42
C HIS A 185 -56.55 37.77 -4.34
N LEU A 186 -55.52 36.94 -4.48
CA LEU A 186 -55.53 35.72 -5.28
C LEU A 186 -56.57 34.72 -4.78
N GLU A 187 -56.53 34.40 -3.48
CA GLU A 187 -57.45 33.42 -2.88
C GLU A 187 -58.92 33.89 -2.96
N ASN A 188 -59.20 35.17 -2.77
CA ASN A 188 -60.56 35.72 -2.90
C ASN A 188 -61.09 35.72 -4.34
N ASN A 189 -60.20 35.75 -5.33
CA ASN A 189 -60.56 35.67 -6.75
C ASN A 189 -60.59 34.22 -7.27
N GLY A 190 -60.37 33.22 -6.41
CA GLY A 190 -60.43 31.80 -6.76
C GLY A 190 -59.15 31.21 -7.35
N TYR A 191 -58.02 31.93 -7.29
CA TYR A 191 -56.72 31.42 -7.72
C TYR A 191 -56.01 30.68 -6.57
N ASP A 192 -55.35 29.57 -6.89
CA ASP A 192 -54.50 28.85 -5.93
C ASP A 192 -53.12 29.53 -5.82
N TRP A 193 -52.73 29.86 -4.59
CA TRP A 193 -51.47 30.55 -4.34
C TRP A 193 -50.25 29.76 -4.80
N GLN A 194 -50.25 28.43 -4.66
CA GLN A 194 -49.11 27.60 -5.01
C GLN A 194 -49.02 27.44 -6.54
N GLU A 195 -50.14 27.24 -7.21
CA GLU A 195 -50.21 27.13 -8.68
C GLU A 195 -49.72 28.42 -9.38
N GLU A 196 -50.09 29.59 -8.85
CA GLU A 196 -49.63 30.89 -9.39
C GLU A 196 -48.13 31.09 -9.20
N LEU A 197 -47.54 30.58 -8.11
CA LEU A 197 -46.08 30.61 -7.90
C LEU A 197 -45.33 29.60 -8.77
N ASP A 198 -45.92 28.43 -9.05
CA ASP A 198 -45.33 27.44 -9.95
C ASP A 198 -45.32 27.95 -11.40
N ASN A 199 -46.32 28.76 -11.77
CA ASN A 199 -46.46 29.40 -13.07
C ASN A 199 -46.04 30.90 -13.07
N PHE A 200 -45.10 31.27 -12.19
CA PHE A 200 -44.72 32.64 -11.83
C PHE A 200 -44.72 33.70 -12.95
N TYR A 201 -44.22 33.37 -14.16
CA TYR A 201 -44.08 34.34 -15.26
C TYR A 201 -45.32 34.49 -16.14
N VAL A 202 -46.30 33.59 -16.02
CA VAL A 202 -47.54 33.56 -16.82
C VAL A 202 -48.80 33.63 -15.96
N ALA A 203 -48.63 33.80 -14.65
CA ALA A 203 -49.67 33.86 -13.62
C ALA A 203 -50.50 35.17 -13.73
N GLU A 204 -51.64 35.12 -14.42
CA GLU A 204 -52.51 36.28 -14.67
C GLU A 204 -53.06 36.88 -13.36
N GLY A 205 -53.49 36.01 -12.42
CA GLY A 205 -54.01 36.45 -11.13
C GLY A 205 -52.96 37.18 -10.29
N LEU A 206 -51.71 36.70 -10.32
CA LEU A 206 -50.59 37.32 -9.59
C LEU A 206 -50.29 38.72 -10.14
N HIS A 207 -50.30 38.88 -11.47
CA HIS A 207 -50.08 40.17 -12.11
C HIS A 207 -51.18 41.19 -11.75
N GLU A 208 -52.45 40.77 -11.76
CA GLU A 208 -53.56 41.64 -11.34
C GLU A 208 -53.43 42.09 -9.88
N ALA A 209 -53.07 41.16 -8.99
CA ALA A 209 -52.85 41.45 -7.58
C ALA A 209 -51.75 42.50 -7.37
N LEU A 210 -50.65 42.41 -8.13
CA LEU A 210 -49.51 43.32 -8.03
C LEU A 210 -49.82 44.72 -8.58
N VAL A 211 -50.53 44.81 -9.71
CA VAL A 211 -50.99 46.08 -10.29
C VAL A 211 -51.90 46.82 -9.32
N LYS A 212 -52.80 46.10 -8.64
CA LYS A 212 -53.71 46.68 -7.65
C LYS A 212 -52.98 47.14 -6.38
N THR A 213 -52.03 46.34 -5.90
CA THR A 213 -51.38 46.57 -4.59
C THR A 213 -50.25 47.60 -4.69
N LYS A 214 -49.54 47.68 -5.83
CA LYS A 214 -48.42 48.61 -6.02
C LYS A 214 -48.44 49.24 -7.44
N PRO A 215 -49.46 50.05 -7.77
CA PRO A 215 -49.69 50.56 -9.13
C PRO A 215 -48.58 51.47 -9.67
N ASN A 216 -47.84 52.14 -8.77
CA ASN A 216 -46.71 52.99 -9.16
C ASN A 216 -45.50 52.18 -9.70
N LEU A 217 -45.39 50.91 -9.32
CA LEU A 217 -44.33 50.01 -9.78
C LEU A 217 -44.83 49.11 -10.91
N PHE A 218 -46.12 48.72 -10.87
CA PHE A 218 -46.76 47.86 -11.86
C PHE A 218 -47.99 48.56 -12.44
N SER A 219 -47.81 49.31 -13.54
CA SER A 219 -48.89 50.10 -14.16
C SER A 219 -49.84 49.31 -15.05
N SER A 220 -49.46 48.11 -15.49
CA SER A 220 -50.30 47.19 -16.28
C SER A 220 -49.80 45.75 -16.14
N SER A 221 -50.64 44.76 -16.45
CA SER A 221 -50.24 43.34 -16.40
C SER A 221 -49.05 43.03 -17.32
N THR A 222 -49.00 43.63 -18.52
CA THR A 222 -47.88 43.47 -19.46
C THR A 222 -46.57 44.02 -18.88
N GLN A 223 -46.62 45.22 -18.28
CA GLN A 223 -45.45 45.83 -17.66
C GLN A 223 -45.04 45.11 -16.37
N CYS A 224 -45.99 44.47 -15.68
CA CYS A 224 -45.73 43.60 -14.53
C CYS A 224 -44.88 42.40 -14.94
N VAL A 225 -45.26 41.70 -16.00
CA VAL A 225 -44.51 40.55 -16.55
C VAL A 225 -43.07 40.96 -16.93
N GLU A 226 -42.91 42.08 -17.64
CA GLU A 226 -41.58 42.60 -18.01
C GLU A 226 -40.74 42.95 -16.78
N THR A 227 -41.35 43.58 -15.78
CA THR A 227 -40.67 43.96 -14.53
C THR A 227 -40.25 42.73 -13.72
N LEU A 228 -41.10 41.71 -13.62
CA LEU A 228 -40.78 40.45 -12.94
C LEU A 228 -39.67 39.67 -13.66
N ASN A 229 -39.72 39.58 -14.99
CA ASN A 229 -38.66 38.95 -15.78
C ASN A 229 -37.30 39.66 -15.61
N ASN A 230 -37.30 40.99 -15.52
CA ASN A 230 -36.08 41.77 -15.33
C ASN A 230 -35.51 41.69 -13.90
N LEU A 231 -36.37 41.70 -12.87
CA LEU A 231 -35.93 41.71 -11.46
C LEU A 231 -35.66 40.32 -10.88
N TYR A 232 -36.37 39.32 -11.39
CA TYR A 232 -36.32 37.92 -10.94
C TYR A 232 -36.22 36.97 -12.15
N PRO A 233 -35.16 37.09 -12.98
CA PRO A 233 -34.98 36.18 -14.11
C PRO A 233 -34.67 34.75 -13.65
N TYR A 234 -35.04 33.77 -14.46
CA TYR A 234 -34.58 32.40 -14.29
C TYR A 234 -33.08 32.31 -14.53
N VAL A 235 -32.34 31.71 -13.59
CA VAL A 235 -30.88 31.62 -13.63
C VAL A 235 -30.42 30.17 -13.47
N GLN A 236 -29.36 29.80 -14.20
CA GLN A 236 -28.74 28.47 -14.12
C GLN A 236 -27.67 28.39 -13.00
N ASP A 237 -27.16 29.54 -12.55
CA ASP A 237 -26.25 29.66 -11.42
C ASP A 237 -26.32 31.08 -10.83
N VAL A 238 -25.79 31.27 -9.61
CA VAL A 238 -25.69 32.56 -8.91
C VAL A 238 -24.28 32.78 -8.39
N GLY A 239 -23.85 34.03 -8.24
CA GLY A 239 -22.56 34.34 -7.62
C GLY A 239 -22.57 34.10 -6.10
N SER A 240 -21.39 33.91 -5.50
CA SER A 240 -21.25 33.68 -4.05
C SER A 240 -21.81 34.83 -3.21
N ASN A 241 -21.68 36.09 -3.67
CA ASN A 241 -22.24 37.26 -2.98
C ASN A 241 -23.77 37.25 -2.99
N ASP A 242 -24.38 36.90 -4.12
CA ASP A 242 -25.84 36.82 -4.25
C ASP A 242 -26.41 35.67 -3.40
N MET A 243 -25.71 34.54 -3.37
CA MET A 243 -26.05 33.42 -2.48
C MET A 243 -26.04 33.87 -1.02
N VAL A 244 -24.95 34.46 -0.53
CA VAL A 244 -24.85 34.93 0.86
C VAL A 244 -25.93 35.97 1.17
N LYS A 245 -26.19 36.90 0.25
CA LYS A 245 -27.26 37.91 0.39
C LYS A 245 -28.62 37.26 0.53
N ALA A 246 -28.95 36.29 -0.32
CA ALA A 246 -30.21 35.57 -0.28
C ALA A 246 -30.38 34.75 1.00
N ILE A 247 -29.32 34.10 1.48
CA ILE A 247 -29.32 33.37 2.77
C ILE A 247 -29.64 34.33 3.92
N ARG A 248 -28.95 35.49 3.97
CA ARG A 248 -29.22 36.50 5.00
C ARG A 248 -30.66 37.00 4.94
N GLN A 249 -31.16 37.29 3.74
CA GLN A 249 -32.52 37.77 3.55
C GLN A 249 -33.58 36.72 3.91
N ALA A 250 -33.29 35.43 3.71
CA ALA A 250 -34.22 34.34 4.04
C ALA A 250 -34.27 34.02 5.54
N LEU A 251 -33.15 34.13 6.25
CA LEU A 251 -33.03 33.64 7.63
C LEU A 251 -32.98 34.72 8.71
N THR A 252 -32.61 35.96 8.39
CA THR A 252 -32.50 37.03 9.39
C THR A 252 -33.88 37.39 9.94
N ARG A 253 -33.99 37.43 11.28
CA ARG A 253 -35.22 37.80 12.01
C ARG A 253 -34.89 38.97 12.93
N GLU A 254 -35.68 40.04 12.90
CA GLU A 254 -35.47 41.22 13.75
C GLU A 254 -34.02 41.74 13.73
N ASP A 255 -33.46 41.90 12.52
CA ASP A 255 -32.07 42.32 12.26
C ASP A 255 -30.97 41.42 12.85
N LYS A 256 -31.33 40.23 13.33
CA LYS A 256 -30.39 39.24 13.88
C LYS A 256 -30.39 37.96 13.04
N PHE A 257 -29.19 37.49 12.73
CA PHE A 257 -29.02 36.19 12.07
C PHE A 257 -29.08 35.07 13.11
N PRO A 258 -30.04 34.13 13.02
CA PRO A 258 -30.23 33.05 14.00
C PRO A 258 -29.02 32.11 14.05
N LEU A 259 -28.86 31.42 15.18
CA LEU A 259 -27.85 30.37 15.29
C LEU A 259 -28.28 29.19 14.41
N THR A 260 -27.57 29.03 13.29
CA THR A 260 -28.02 28.25 12.15
C THR A 260 -27.16 27.01 11.93
N LEU A 261 -27.80 25.86 11.81
CA LEU A 261 -27.20 24.60 11.38
C LEU A 261 -27.61 24.27 9.93
N ILE A 262 -26.64 23.97 9.07
CA ILE A 262 -26.88 23.43 7.73
C ILE A 262 -26.23 22.06 7.59
N ALA A 263 -27.07 21.06 7.42
CA ALA A 263 -26.70 19.67 7.21
C ALA A 263 -26.77 19.31 5.71
N LEU A 264 -25.61 19.02 5.13
CA LEU A 264 -25.47 18.54 3.75
C LEU A 264 -25.19 17.05 3.78
N ASP A 265 -26.19 16.25 3.41
CA ASP A 265 -26.05 14.80 3.36
C ASP A 265 -25.51 14.33 2.00
N GLU A 266 -24.73 13.25 2.02
CA GLU A 266 -24.10 12.60 0.87
C GLU A 266 -23.19 13.52 0.02
N VAL A 267 -22.49 14.46 0.65
CA VAL A 267 -21.56 15.38 -0.03
C VAL A 267 -20.51 14.62 -0.84
N GLN A 268 -19.98 13.52 -0.30
CA GLN A 268 -19.01 12.69 -1.01
C GLN A 268 -19.58 12.09 -2.31
N GLN A 269 -20.83 11.63 -2.32
CA GLN A 269 -21.46 11.06 -3.50
C GLN A 269 -21.70 12.13 -4.57
N TYR A 270 -22.07 13.34 -4.15
CA TYR A 270 -22.24 14.47 -5.04
C TYR A 270 -20.93 14.87 -5.77
N ILE A 271 -19.80 14.88 -5.06
CA ILE A 271 -18.48 15.22 -5.62
C ILE A 271 -17.75 14.04 -6.26
N GLY A 272 -18.22 12.80 -6.06
CA GLY A 272 -17.55 11.56 -6.50
C GLY A 272 -17.65 11.27 -8.01
N GLY A 273 -18.31 12.14 -8.79
CA GLY A 273 -18.37 12.04 -10.25
C GLY A 273 -17.06 12.43 -10.95
N ALA A 274 -17.03 12.32 -12.28
CA ALA A 274 -15.86 12.61 -13.13
C ALA A 274 -15.40 14.10 -13.09
N GLU A 275 -16.21 15.01 -12.54
CA GLU A 275 -15.99 16.45 -12.56
C GLU A 275 -15.36 16.95 -11.24
N SER A 276 -14.03 17.15 -11.23
CA SER A 276 -13.31 17.71 -10.07
C SER A 276 -13.76 19.13 -9.67
N GLN A 277 -14.56 19.80 -10.51
CA GLN A 277 -15.09 21.14 -10.29
C GLN A 277 -16.10 21.20 -9.13
N ARG A 278 -16.90 20.14 -8.92
CA ARG A 278 -17.93 20.14 -7.86
C ARG A 278 -17.34 20.27 -6.46
N SER A 279 -16.17 19.68 -6.22
CA SER A 279 -15.45 19.85 -4.95
C SER A 279 -15.02 21.29 -4.72
N ASN A 280 -14.58 21.99 -5.79
CA ASN A 280 -14.20 23.41 -5.70
C ASN A 280 -15.46 24.26 -5.42
N ASP A 281 -16.56 24.00 -6.10
CA ASP A 281 -17.80 24.77 -5.94
C ASP A 281 -18.39 24.63 -4.52
N VAL A 282 -18.35 23.42 -3.93
CA VAL A 282 -18.72 23.19 -2.53
C VAL A 282 -17.79 23.94 -1.58
N GLN A 283 -16.48 23.89 -1.83
CA GLN A 283 -15.50 24.62 -1.02
C GLN A 283 -15.75 26.13 -1.04
N GLU A 284 -15.96 26.71 -2.22
CA GLU A 284 -16.23 28.14 -2.42
C GLU A 284 -17.54 28.58 -1.77
N ALA A 285 -18.61 27.78 -1.90
CA ALA A 285 -19.90 28.09 -1.32
C ALA A 285 -19.84 28.10 0.22
N VAL A 286 -19.23 27.07 0.82
CA VAL A 286 -19.05 26.98 2.28
C VAL A 286 -18.14 28.11 2.77
N GLU A 287 -17.04 28.40 2.07
CA GLU A 287 -16.14 29.50 2.41
C GLU A 287 -16.84 30.86 2.40
N ALA A 288 -17.59 31.16 1.35
CA ALA A 288 -18.30 32.43 1.22
C ALA A 288 -19.32 32.63 2.35
N CYS A 289 -20.05 31.56 2.70
CA CYS A 289 -20.98 31.57 3.82
C CYS A 289 -20.26 31.78 5.16
N CYS A 290 -19.22 30.99 5.46
CA CYS A 290 -18.50 31.10 6.72
C CYS A 290 -17.81 32.47 6.89
N LYS A 291 -17.20 33.03 5.84
CA LYS A 291 -16.52 34.33 5.89
C LYS A 291 -17.48 35.50 6.10
N ASN A 292 -18.66 35.45 5.48
CA ASN A 292 -19.59 36.57 5.53
C ASN A 292 -20.59 36.48 6.70
N ILE A 293 -20.97 35.28 7.14
CA ILE A 293 -21.96 35.07 8.23
C ILE A 293 -21.28 34.88 9.58
N GLY A 294 -20.08 34.29 9.61
CA GLY A 294 -19.25 34.12 10.81
C GLY A 294 -19.66 32.94 11.69
N GLY A 295 -19.31 32.99 12.98
CA GLY A 295 -19.55 31.95 13.99
C GLY A 295 -21.01 31.50 14.20
N LYS A 296 -21.98 32.18 13.59
CA LYS A 296 -23.42 31.89 13.74
C LYS A 296 -23.92 30.79 12.80
N LEU A 297 -23.11 30.35 11.85
CA LEU A 297 -23.49 29.36 10.84
C LEU A 297 -22.56 28.15 10.87
N LEU A 298 -23.12 26.97 11.12
CA LEU A 298 -22.41 25.71 11.11
C LEU A 298 -22.77 24.88 9.87
N PHE A 299 -21.77 24.39 9.14
CA PHE A 299 -21.96 23.38 8.11
C PHE A 299 -21.56 22.00 8.64
N ILE A 300 -22.40 21.01 8.38
CA ILE A 300 -22.11 19.59 8.57
C ILE A 300 -22.20 18.88 7.23
N GLY A 301 -21.13 18.22 6.79
CA GLY A 301 -21.10 17.38 5.59
C GLY A 301 -20.96 15.91 5.96
N THR A 302 -21.63 15.01 5.22
CA THR A 302 -21.47 13.57 5.40
C THR A 302 -20.74 12.90 4.23
N GLY A 303 -19.94 11.87 4.54
CA GLY A 303 -19.22 11.07 3.54
C GLY A 303 -18.93 9.65 4.00
N GLN A 304 -18.59 8.77 3.07
CA GLN A 304 -18.18 7.39 3.37
C GLN A 304 -16.77 7.33 3.97
N THR A 305 -15.85 8.13 3.43
CA THR A 305 -14.46 8.19 3.89
C THR A 305 -14.19 9.46 4.68
N ALA A 306 -13.11 9.46 5.46
CA ALA A 306 -12.58 10.68 6.05
C ALA A 306 -12.37 11.77 4.98
N VAL A 307 -12.47 13.04 5.36
CA VAL A 307 -12.30 14.18 4.43
C VAL A 307 -10.91 14.21 3.77
N THR A 308 -9.94 13.47 4.28
CA THR A 308 -8.60 13.30 3.69
C THR A 308 -8.46 12.07 2.79
N GLY A 309 -9.51 11.25 2.67
CA GLY A 309 -9.44 9.92 2.06
C GLY A 309 -9.34 9.89 0.55
N THR A 310 -9.72 10.97 -0.15
CA THR A 310 -9.60 11.08 -1.61
C THR A 310 -9.07 12.47 -2.02
N SER A 311 -8.53 12.58 -3.23
CA SER A 311 -8.02 13.86 -3.77
C SER A 311 -9.11 14.94 -3.86
N ASN A 312 -10.33 14.56 -4.23
CA ASN A 312 -11.47 15.47 -4.29
C ASN A 312 -11.94 15.91 -2.90
N LEU A 313 -11.94 15.02 -1.91
CA LEU A 313 -12.31 15.36 -0.53
C LEU A 313 -11.25 16.22 0.17
N LYS A 314 -9.96 15.98 -0.11
CA LYS A 314 -8.85 16.72 0.50
C LYS A 314 -8.96 18.24 0.28
N LYS A 315 -9.60 18.68 -0.81
CA LYS A 315 -9.88 20.10 -1.07
C LYS A 315 -10.81 20.73 -0.01
N LEU A 316 -11.70 19.94 0.57
CA LEU A 316 -12.65 20.35 1.62
C LEU A 316 -12.05 20.34 3.03
N GLU A 317 -10.85 19.78 3.22
CA GLU A 317 -10.19 19.60 4.52
C GLU A 317 -10.04 20.92 5.30
N GLY A 318 -9.71 22.01 4.61
CA GLY A 318 -9.55 23.33 5.22
C GLY A 318 -10.86 24.01 5.65
N ARG A 319 -12.02 23.46 5.27
CA ARG A 319 -13.35 23.98 5.64
C ARG A 319 -14.05 23.08 6.66
N PHE A 320 -13.83 21.77 6.59
CA PHE A 320 -14.36 20.80 7.55
C PHE A 320 -13.26 20.26 8.45
N THR A 321 -12.85 21.09 9.41
CA THR A 321 -11.74 20.78 10.32
C THR A 321 -12.15 19.86 11.47
N LEU A 322 -13.43 19.88 11.87
CA LEU A 322 -13.96 18.98 12.89
C LEU A 322 -14.33 17.63 12.26
N ARG A 323 -13.76 16.52 12.76
CA ARG A 323 -13.95 15.18 12.18
C ARG A 323 -14.66 14.27 13.17
N ILE A 324 -15.76 13.65 12.74
CA ILE A 324 -16.50 12.64 13.48
C ILE A 324 -16.48 11.37 12.66
N GLU A 325 -15.89 10.31 13.22
CA GLU A 325 -15.77 9.01 12.56
C GLU A 325 -16.67 8.00 13.27
N LEU A 326 -17.75 7.59 12.58
CA LEU A 326 -18.68 6.57 13.05
C LEU A 326 -18.16 5.17 12.74
N SER A 327 -18.30 4.26 13.70
CA SER A 327 -17.70 2.92 13.68
C SER A 327 -18.75 1.80 13.70
N ASP A 328 -18.34 0.56 13.41
CA ASP A 328 -19.22 -0.62 13.48
C ASP A 328 -19.80 -0.83 14.89
N ALA A 329 -19.06 -0.44 15.95
CA ALA A 329 -19.50 -0.60 17.34
C ALA A 329 -20.76 0.22 17.70
N ASP A 330 -21.00 1.31 16.97
CA ASP A 330 -22.18 2.15 17.19
C ASP A 330 -23.45 1.44 16.68
N VAL A 331 -23.33 0.71 15.58
CA VAL A 331 -24.39 -0.13 15.00
C VAL A 331 -24.81 -1.24 15.98
N ASP A 332 -23.83 -1.93 16.57
CA ASP A 332 -24.06 -2.99 17.56
C ASP A 332 -24.88 -2.49 18.75
N THR A 333 -24.56 -1.28 19.21
CA THR A 333 -25.20 -0.66 20.37
C THR A 333 -26.66 -0.35 20.06
N VAL A 334 -26.96 0.14 18.85
CA VAL A 334 -28.33 0.35 18.37
C VAL A 334 -29.09 -0.96 18.27
N ILE A 335 -28.52 -2.00 17.65
CA ILE A 335 -29.16 -3.34 17.56
C ILE A 335 -29.53 -3.85 18.95
N ARG A 336 -28.59 -3.78 19.91
CA ARG A 336 -28.78 -4.28 21.28
C ARG A 336 -29.83 -3.50 22.07
N LYS A 337 -29.83 -2.17 21.96
CA LYS A 337 -30.72 -1.30 22.77
C LYS A 337 -32.08 -1.06 22.15
N VAL A 338 -32.20 -1.15 20.83
CA VAL A 338 -33.45 -0.88 20.12
C VAL A 338 -34.15 -2.21 19.78
N ILE A 339 -33.46 -3.16 19.13
CA ILE A 339 -34.08 -4.40 18.66
C ILE A 339 -34.03 -5.52 19.70
N LEU A 340 -32.85 -5.78 20.26
CA LEU A 340 -32.63 -6.92 21.13
C LEU A 340 -32.80 -6.58 22.62
N ALA A 341 -33.37 -5.42 22.95
CA ALA A 341 -33.52 -4.96 24.32
C ALA A 341 -34.23 -6.03 25.18
N LYS A 342 -33.61 -6.39 26.30
CA LYS A 342 -34.10 -7.44 27.21
C LYS A 342 -34.77 -6.85 28.44
N LYS A 343 -35.77 -7.56 28.98
CA LYS A 343 -36.30 -7.29 30.31
C LYS A 343 -35.21 -7.59 31.35
N PRO A 344 -35.00 -6.73 32.37
CA PRO A 344 -33.97 -6.96 33.40
C PRO A 344 -34.06 -8.34 34.06
N GLN A 345 -35.29 -8.83 34.28
CA GLN A 345 -35.59 -10.11 34.92
C GLN A 345 -35.12 -11.34 34.11
N ALA A 346 -34.99 -11.20 32.78
CA ALA A 346 -34.61 -12.29 31.89
C ALA A 346 -33.09 -12.45 31.72
N ILE A 347 -32.30 -11.44 32.11
CA ILE A 347 -30.85 -11.41 31.89
C ILE A 347 -30.16 -12.56 32.60
N ALA A 348 -30.48 -12.79 33.89
CA ALA A 348 -29.87 -13.87 34.68
C ALA A 348 -30.12 -15.26 34.08
N SER A 349 -31.31 -15.51 33.54
CA SER A 349 -31.63 -16.78 32.87
C SER A 349 -30.82 -16.98 31.58
N LEU A 350 -30.58 -15.90 30.82
CA LEU A 350 -29.75 -15.94 29.62
C LEU A 350 -28.27 -16.17 29.95
N GLU A 351 -27.77 -15.55 31.02
CA GLU A 351 -26.42 -15.76 31.52
C GLU A 351 -26.19 -17.21 31.97
N GLN A 352 -27.16 -17.80 32.67
CA GLN A 352 -27.09 -19.20 33.07
C GLN A 352 -27.03 -20.14 31.85
N ILE A 353 -27.87 -19.91 30.85
CA ILE A 353 -27.88 -20.71 29.61
C ILE A 353 -26.56 -20.57 28.84
N MET A 354 -25.98 -19.37 28.80
CA MET A 354 -24.65 -19.17 28.24
C MET A 354 -23.61 -19.98 28.99
N GLN A 355 -23.57 -19.88 30.32
CA GLN A 355 -22.57 -20.57 31.15
C GLN A 355 -22.64 -22.08 30.98
N THR A 356 -23.85 -22.65 30.94
CA THR A 356 -24.05 -24.09 30.71
C THR A 356 -23.54 -24.54 29.33
N ASN A 357 -23.61 -23.68 28.31
CA ASN A 357 -23.28 -24.02 26.93
C ASN A 357 -22.02 -23.32 26.39
N LEU A 358 -21.18 -22.76 27.28
CA LEU A 358 -20.04 -21.92 26.89
C LEU A 358 -19.04 -22.69 26.02
N GLY A 359 -18.86 -23.99 26.23
CA GLY A 359 -17.97 -24.82 25.41
C GLY A 359 -18.42 -24.90 23.94
N GLU A 360 -19.73 -24.99 23.69
CA GLU A 360 -20.29 -25.01 22.33
C GLU A 360 -20.18 -23.63 21.67
N ILE A 361 -20.45 -22.55 22.42
CA ILE A 361 -20.39 -21.17 21.92
C ILE A 361 -18.94 -20.74 21.62
N SER A 362 -18.01 -21.04 22.53
CA SER A 362 -16.61 -20.59 22.43
C SER A 362 -15.83 -21.29 21.31
N ARG A 363 -16.27 -22.46 20.87
CA ARG A 363 -15.67 -23.17 19.74
C ARG A 363 -16.02 -22.52 18.39
N GLN A 364 -17.15 -21.81 18.29
CA GLN A 364 -17.68 -21.33 17.01
C GLN A 364 -16.64 -20.50 16.23
N LEU A 365 -16.29 -21.01 15.04
CA LEU A 365 -15.32 -20.41 14.11
C LEU A 365 -13.94 -20.14 14.74
N SER A 366 -13.50 -21.01 15.65
CA SER A 366 -12.16 -20.93 16.26
C SER A 366 -11.06 -20.91 15.18
N GLY A 367 -10.06 -20.04 15.35
CA GLY A 367 -8.99 -19.84 14.37
C GLY A 367 -9.28 -18.83 13.26
N THR A 368 -10.47 -18.22 13.25
CA THR A 368 -10.82 -17.09 12.34
C THR A 368 -10.85 -15.77 13.10
N THR A 369 -10.80 -14.64 12.38
CA THR A 369 -10.95 -13.31 13.01
C THR A 369 -12.38 -13.03 13.52
N ILE A 370 -13.38 -13.80 13.04
CA ILE A 370 -14.81 -13.68 13.38
C ILE A 370 -15.16 -14.47 14.66
N GLY A 371 -14.37 -15.49 14.98
CA GLY A 371 -14.60 -16.43 16.08
C GLY A 371 -14.82 -15.79 17.46
N HIS A 372 -15.24 -16.61 18.42
CA HIS A 372 -15.56 -16.16 19.78
C HIS A 372 -14.37 -15.45 20.46
N ARG A 373 -14.68 -14.38 21.20
CA ARG A 373 -13.70 -13.59 21.97
C ARG A 373 -14.13 -13.51 23.44
N GLN A 374 -13.16 -13.39 24.36
CA GLN A 374 -13.48 -13.27 25.80
C GLN A 374 -14.41 -12.08 26.12
N MET A 375 -14.27 -10.97 25.40
CA MET A 375 -15.14 -9.80 25.54
C MET A 375 -16.58 -10.03 25.06
N ASP A 376 -16.87 -11.13 24.36
CA ASP A 376 -18.23 -11.45 23.90
C ASP A 376 -19.13 -11.93 25.04
N ILE A 377 -18.53 -12.46 26.11
CA ILE A 377 -19.25 -13.06 27.25
C ILE A 377 -20.20 -12.05 27.90
N GLN A 378 -19.76 -10.80 28.09
CA GLN A 378 -20.59 -9.73 28.65
C GLN A 378 -21.72 -9.27 27.71
N HIS A 379 -21.60 -9.56 26.41
CA HIS A 379 -22.56 -9.14 25.40
C HIS A 379 -23.57 -10.22 25.02
N PHE A 380 -23.32 -11.47 25.39
CA PHE A 380 -24.19 -12.60 25.02
C PHE A 380 -25.66 -12.39 25.41
N PRO A 381 -26.03 -11.99 26.64
CA PRO A 381 -27.45 -11.80 26.97
C PRO A 381 -28.12 -10.73 26.10
N ARG A 382 -27.33 -9.74 25.64
CA ARG A 382 -27.79 -8.65 24.79
C ARG A 382 -27.90 -9.06 23.32
N ASP A 383 -27.01 -9.94 22.85
CA ASP A 383 -26.98 -10.43 21.46
C ASP A 383 -27.83 -11.69 21.24
N TYR A 384 -28.34 -12.32 22.30
CA TYR A 384 -29.24 -13.47 22.19
C TYR A 384 -30.56 -13.07 21.48
N PRO A 385 -31.08 -13.88 20.52
CA PRO A 385 -30.68 -15.24 20.14
C PRO A 385 -29.69 -15.34 18.96
N ILE A 386 -29.06 -14.24 18.53
CA ILE A 386 -28.20 -14.23 17.32
C ILE A 386 -26.80 -14.73 17.61
N LEU A 387 -26.26 -14.45 18.80
CA LEU A 387 -24.85 -14.69 19.17
C LEU A 387 -23.85 -13.71 18.52
N PRO A 388 -22.81 -13.27 19.26
CA PRO A 388 -21.81 -12.33 18.73
C PRO A 388 -21.09 -12.82 17.46
N VAL A 389 -20.76 -14.11 17.38
CA VAL A 389 -20.05 -14.71 16.24
C VAL A 389 -20.91 -14.66 14.96
N ARG A 390 -22.20 -14.98 15.04
CA ARG A 390 -23.10 -14.98 13.86
C ARG A 390 -23.39 -13.57 13.39
N ARG A 391 -23.53 -12.63 14.32
CA ARG A 391 -23.67 -11.20 14.02
C ARG A 391 -22.46 -10.69 13.22
N ARG A 392 -21.24 -10.94 13.70
CA ARG A 392 -20.01 -10.60 12.97
C ARG A 392 -19.92 -11.31 11.62
N PHE A 393 -20.32 -12.58 11.53
CA PHE A 393 -20.36 -13.30 10.26
C PHE A 393 -21.30 -12.63 9.26
N TRP A 394 -22.51 -12.26 9.68
CA TRP A 394 -23.47 -11.55 8.83
C TRP A 394 -22.97 -10.16 8.43
N GLU A 395 -22.35 -9.41 9.32
CA GLU A 395 -21.77 -8.10 9.02
C GLU A 395 -20.74 -8.19 7.90
N ASN A 396 -19.78 -9.10 8.05
CA ASN A 396 -18.72 -9.30 7.06
C ASN A 396 -19.30 -9.83 5.73
N THR A 397 -20.28 -10.73 5.78
CA THR A 397 -20.89 -11.30 4.58
C THR A 397 -21.73 -10.28 3.82
N LEU A 398 -22.57 -9.49 4.52
CA LEU A 398 -23.37 -8.42 3.89
C LEU A 398 -22.48 -7.37 3.23
N ARG A 399 -21.31 -7.08 3.82
CA ARG A 399 -20.33 -6.15 3.24
C ARG A 399 -19.81 -6.63 1.89
N VAL A 400 -19.60 -7.94 1.74
CA VAL A 400 -19.12 -8.54 0.49
C VAL A 400 -20.21 -8.65 -0.57
N LEU A 401 -21.45 -8.92 -0.17
CA LEU A 401 -22.57 -9.11 -1.08
C LEU A 401 -23.11 -7.79 -1.68
N ASP A 402 -22.81 -6.65 -1.07
CA ASP A 402 -23.26 -5.32 -1.51
C ASP A 402 -22.12 -4.50 -2.13
N GLN A 403 -21.60 -4.96 -3.27
CA GLN A 403 -20.44 -4.33 -3.96
C GLN A 403 -20.74 -2.95 -4.57
N THR A 404 -22.00 -2.64 -4.86
CA THR A 404 -22.40 -1.36 -5.46
C THR A 404 -22.61 -0.24 -4.44
N GLY A 405 -22.60 -0.56 -3.13
CA GLY A 405 -22.78 0.42 -2.05
C GLY A 405 -24.09 1.19 -2.10
N THR A 406 -25.08 0.66 -2.81
CA THR A 406 -26.38 1.30 -3.06
C THR A 406 -27.41 0.98 -1.97
N ASP A 407 -27.28 -0.16 -1.28
CA ASP A 407 -28.21 -0.56 -0.21
C ASP A 407 -27.61 -0.41 1.20
N SER A 408 -28.18 0.48 2.02
CA SER A 408 -27.65 0.82 3.35
C SER A 408 -27.41 -0.45 4.19
N GLN A 409 -26.15 -0.84 4.44
CA GLN A 409 -25.82 -2.13 5.06
C GLN A 409 -26.44 -2.29 6.46
N LEU A 410 -26.61 -1.19 7.19
CA LEU A 410 -27.37 -1.13 8.45
C LEU A 410 -28.87 -1.39 8.27
N ARG A 411 -29.49 -0.89 7.19
CA ARG A 411 -30.90 -1.18 6.85
C ARG A 411 -31.10 -2.67 6.68
N ASN A 412 -30.20 -3.30 5.92
CA ASN A 412 -30.24 -4.74 5.71
C ASN A 412 -29.99 -5.49 7.02
N GLN A 413 -29.05 -5.05 7.86
CA GLN A 413 -28.80 -5.70 9.16
C GLN A 413 -29.95 -5.54 10.17
N LEU A 414 -30.45 -4.33 10.41
CA LEU A 414 -31.56 -4.08 11.35
C LEU A 414 -32.84 -4.79 10.87
N SER A 415 -33.18 -4.68 9.58
CA SER A 415 -34.34 -5.36 9.01
C SER A 415 -34.19 -6.88 9.09
N MET A 416 -33.03 -7.43 8.70
CA MET A 416 -32.78 -8.87 8.76
C MET A 416 -32.82 -9.38 10.20
N ILE A 417 -32.16 -8.68 11.14
CA ILE A 417 -32.16 -9.05 12.56
C ILE A 417 -33.58 -9.00 13.11
N HIS A 418 -34.38 -7.99 12.77
CA HIS A 418 -35.76 -7.91 13.19
C HIS A 418 -36.62 -9.05 12.62
N LYS A 419 -36.50 -9.37 11.33
CA LYS A 419 -37.20 -10.51 10.74
C LYS A 419 -36.76 -11.84 11.35
N VAL A 420 -35.46 -12.00 11.62
CA VAL A 420 -34.93 -13.28 12.07
C VAL A 420 -35.31 -13.59 13.52
N ILE A 421 -35.37 -12.58 14.39
CA ILE A 421 -35.86 -12.82 15.75
C ILE A 421 -37.36 -13.15 15.80
N GLN A 422 -38.12 -12.81 14.77
CA GLN A 422 -39.54 -13.17 14.67
C GLN A 422 -39.73 -14.67 14.35
N THR A 423 -38.73 -15.35 13.79
CA THR A 423 -38.85 -16.77 13.39
C THR A 423 -38.80 -17.74 14.57
N ASN A 424 -38.20 -17.33 15.70
CA ASN A 424 -37.93 -18.22 16.83
C ASN A 424 -38.59 -17.79 18.16
N LEU A 425 -39.59 -16.90 18.11
CA LEU A 425 -40.25 -16.34 19.30
C LEU A 425 -40.86 -17.40 20.23
N ASP A 426 -41.43 -18.46 19.67
CA ASP A 426 -42.24 -19.43 20.43
C ASP A 426 -41.46 -20.65 20.92
N ILE A 427 -40.16 -20.63 20.69
CA ILE A 427 -39.22 -21.70 21.03
C ILE A 427 -38.64 -21.45 22.44
N PRO A 428 -38.33 -22.49 23.23
CA PRO A 428 -37.71 -22.34 24.55
C PRO A 428 -36.35 -21.63 24.51
N ILE A 429 -36.01 -20.90 25.58
CA ILE A 429 -34.68 -20.29 25.70
C ILE A 429 -33.60 -21.39 25.70
N GLY A 430 -32.49 -21.13 25.01
CA GLY A 430 -31.49 -22.12 24.63
C GLY A 430 -31.44 -22.30 23.11
N ASN A 431 -32.51 -21.89 22.42
CA ASN A 431 -32.60 -21.94 20.96
C ASN A 431 -32.19 -20.61 20.32
N VAL A 432 -31.16 -20.67 19.49
CA VAL A 432 -30.51 -19.58 18.78
C VAL A 432 -30.83 -19.59 17.28
N VAL A 433 -30.52 -18.51 16.60
CA VAL A 433 -30.77 -18.33 15.17
C VAL A 433 -29.58 -18.78 14.35
N ALA A 434 -29.74 -19.75 13.47
CA ALA A 434 -28.66 -20.19 12.58
C ALA A 434 -28.26 -19.13 11.54
N ALA A 435 -27.00 -19.16 11.13
CA ALA A 435 -26.43 -18.11 10.28
C ALA A 435 -26.86 -18.22 8.80
N ASP A 436 -27.42 -19.36 8.38
CA ASP A 436 -27.87 -19.62 7.02
C ASP A 436 -29.07 -18.77 6.60
N TYR A 437 -29.80 -18.21 7.57
CA TYR A 437 -30.93 -17.32 7.31
C TYR A 437 -30.61 -16.19 6.34
N LEU A 438 -29.42 -15.59 6.45
CA LEU A 438 -28.96 -14.51 5.58
C LEU A 438 -29.02 -14.89 4.09
N TYR A 439 -28.66 -16.14 3.75
CA TYR A 439 -28.72 -16.63 2.39
C TYR A 439 -30.16 -16.63 1.88
N PHE A 440 -31.09 -17.21 2.64
CA PHE A 440 -32.48 -17.37 2.19
C PHE A 440 -33.27 -16.04 2.16
N ASP A 441 -33.03 -15.12 3.10
CA ASP A 441 -33.66 -13.78 3.05
C ASP A 441 -33.15 -12.97 1.83
N SER A 442 -31.89 -13.20 1.41
CA SER A 442 -31.25 -12.45 0.33
C SER A 442 -31.28 -13.16 -1.03
N ALA A 443 -31.64 -14.44 -1.10
CA ALA A 443 -31.44 -15.29 -2.28
C ALA A 443 -32.04 -14.72 -3.58
N ASN A 444 -33.28 -14.21 -3.52
CA ASN A 444 -33.93 -13.61 -4.70
C ASN A 444 -33.23 -12.32 -5.16
N LYS A 445 -32.75 -11.50 -4.22
CA LYS A 445 -32.00 -10.28 -4.52
C LYS A 445 -30.65 -10.62 -5.13
N LEU A 446 -29.94 -11.59 -4.56
CA LEU A 446 -28.63 -12.04 -5.06
C LEU A 446 -28.73 -12.66 -6.45
N LEU A 447 -29.83 -13.36 -6.76
CA LEU A 447 -30.12 -13.87 -8.09
C LEU A 447 -30.34 -12.72 -9.09
N GLN A 448 -31.14 -11.72 -8.74
CA GLN A 448 -31.38 -10.54 -9.58
C GLN A 448 -30.10 -9.74 -9.83
N ALA A 449 -29.25 -9.62 -8.80
CA ALA A 449 -27.94 -8.97 -8.88
C ALA A 449 -26.88 -9.81 -9.62
N ARG A 450 -27.22 -11.03 -10.08
CA ARG A 450 -26.31 -11.99 -10.73
C ARG A 450 -25.09 -12.37 -9.87
N ILE A 451 -25.23 -12.32 -8.55
CA ILE A 451 -24.21 -12.75 -7.58
C ILE A 451 -24.40 -14.24 -7.22
N LEU A 452 -25.66 -14.69 -7.16
CA LEU A 452 -26.02 -16.08 -6.87
C LEU A 452 -26.31 -16.85 -8.17
N PRO A 453 -25.60 -17.94 -8.47
CA PRO A 453 -25.88 -18.77 -9.62
C PRO A 453 -27.31 -19.34 -9.61
N ARG A 454 -27.99 -19.25 -10.75
CA ARG A 454 -29.39 -19.66 -10.90
C ARG A 454 -29.64 -21.12 -10.50
N LYS A 455 -28.74 -22.03 -10.90
CA LYS A 455 -28.83 -23.47 -10.56
C LYS A 455 -28.78 -23.70 -9.04
N VAL A 456 -27.92 -22.96 -8.33
CA VAL A 456 -27.78 -23.05 -6.87
C VAL A 456 -29.04 -22.53 -6.19
N HIS A 457 -29.56 -21.38 -6.63
CA HIS A 457 -30.83 -20.83 -6.15
C HIS A 457 -32.00 -21.81 -6.33
N GLU A 458 -32.23 -22.30 -7.55
CA GLU A 458 -33.37 -23.16 -7.86
C GLU A 458 -33.35 -24.46 -7.02
N LYS A 459 -32.20 -25.13 -6.93
CA LYS A 459 -32.06 -26.36 -6.14
C LYS A 459 -32.21 -26.14 -4.64
N THR A 460 -31.56 -25.12 -4.09
CA THR A 460 -31.67 -24.83 -2.65
C THR A 460 -33.10 -24.47 -2.26
N MET A 461 -33.85 -23.76 -3.11
CA MET A 461 -35.26 -23.43 -2.87
C MET A 461 -36.20 -24.64 -2.97
N ILE A 462 -35.89 -25.62 -3.82
CA ILE A 462 -36.64 -26.89 -3.90
C ILE A 462 -36.37 -27.74 -2.65
N TRP A 463 -35.11 -27.94 -2.29
CA TRP A 463 -34.72 -28.77 -1.16
C TRP A 463 -35.22 -28.23 0.19
N MET A 464 -35.39 -26.92 0.34
CA MET A 464 -36.01 -26.32 1.53
C MET A 464 -37.47 -26.73 1.76
N LYS A 465 -38.13 -27.35 0.77
CA LYS A 465 -39.51 -27.88 0.88
C LYS A 465 -39.54 -29.42 0.92
N GLY A 466 -38.38 -30.06 0.99
CA GLY A 466 -38.22 -31.52 0.95
C GLY A 466 -38.19 -32.17 2.33
N SER A 467 -37.49 -33.30 2.40
CA SER A 467 -37.17 -34.03 3.63
C SER A 467 -36.17 -33.29 4.53
N ASP A 468 -36.04 -33.70 5.79
CA ASP A 468 -35.10 -33.10 6.74
C ASP A 468 -33.65 -33.08 6.24
N ASP A 469 -33.23 -34.13 5.53
CA ASP A 469 -31.89 -34.23 4.95
C ASP A 469 -31.73 -33.29 3.74
N GLU A 470 -32.78 -33.09 2.93
CA GLU A 470 -32.79 -32.11 1.84
C GLU A 470 -32.75 -30.67 2.39
N ILE A 471 -33.54 -30.37 3.42
CA ILE A 471 -33.52 -29.08 4.11
C ILE A 471 -32.11 -28.82 4.67
N LEU A 472 -31.52 -29.78 5.38
CA LEU A 472 -30.16 -29.62 5.91
C LEU A 472 -29.13 -29.41 4.79
N THR A 473 -29.26 -30.13 3.68
CA THR A 473 -28.39 -29.96 2.50
C THR A 473 -28.53 -28.56 1.90
N ALA A 474 -29.76 -28.04 1.77
CA ALA A 474 -30.01 -26.69 1.25
C ALA A 474 -29.38 -25.62 2.14
N ARG A 475 -29.58 -25.73 3.46
CA ARG A 475 -29.02 -24.79 4.46
C ARG A 475 -27.50 -24.79 4.44
N ALA A 476 -26.89 -25.96 4.38
CA ALA A 476 -25.44 -26.09 4.28
C ALA A 476 -24.90 -25.52 2.96
N CYS A 477 -25.56 -25.77 1.81
CA CYS A 477 -25.17 -25.18 0.52
C CYS A 477 -25.24 -23.64 0.55
N GLY A 478 -26.28 -23.08 1.16
CA GLY A 478 -26.41 -21.64 1.35
C GLY A 478 -25.23 -21.06 2.15
N LEU A 479 -24.83 -21.72 3.23
CA LEU A 479 -23.64 -21.31 4.00
C LEU A 479 -22.32 -21.48 3.25
N VAL A 480 -22.14 -22.58 2.51
CA VAL A 480 -20.94 -22.77 1.68
C VAL A 480 -20.81 -21.61 0.69
N PHE A 481 -21.90 -21.22 0.03
CA PHE A 481 -21.90 -20.06 -0.86
C PHE A 481 -21.48 -18.77 -0.13
N LEU A 482 -22.09 -18.45 1.01
CA LEU A 482 -21.75 -17.25 1.78
C LEU A 482 -20.28 -17.24 2.24
N ILE A 483 -19.79 -18.38 2.74
CA ILE A 483 -18.40 -18.53 3.19
C ILE A 483 -17.43 -18.41 2.02
N ASN A 484 -17.72 -19.04 0.87
CA ASN A 484 -16.85 -18.93 -0.31
C ASN A 484 -16.76 -17.48 -0.81
N LYS A 485 -17.89 -16.74 -0.85
CA LYS A 485 -17.88 -15.32 -1.21
C LYS A 485 -17.06 -14.49 -0.22
N LEU A 486 -17.23 -14.74 1.07
CA LEU A 486 -16.49 -14.03 2.11
C LEU A 486 -14.98 -14.31 2.04
N ALA A 487 -14.60 -15.59 1.93
CA ALA A 487 -13.21 -16.02 1.83
C ALA A 487 -12.54 -15.49 0.56
N GLY A 488 -13.23 -15.53 -0.59
CA GLY A 488 -12.70 -15.02 -1.85
C GLY A 488 -12.50 -13.50 -1.89
N SER A 489 -13.16 -12.75 -1.00
CA SER A 489 -13.03 -11.29 -0.93
C SER A 489 -12.05 -10.80 0.14
N ASN A 490 -11.79 -11.60 1.18
CA ASN A 490 -10.90 -11.23 2.28
C ASN A 490 -10.20 -12.45 2.89
N ASP A 491 -8.97 -12.71 2.41
CA ASP A 491 -8.12 -13.82 2.88
C ASP A 491 -7.72 -13.67 4.37
N GLU A 492 -7.70 -12.46 4.93
CA GLU A 492 -7.29 -12.21 6.33
C GLU A 492 -8.30 -12.77 7.34
N ILE A 493 -9.55 -13.01 6.93
CA ILE A 493 -10.57 -13.57 7.82
C ILE A 493 -10.25 -15.01 8.22
N GLY A 494 -9.62 -15.77 7.31
CA GLY A 494 -9.24 -17.16 7.52
C GLY A 494 -10.42 -18.15 7.59
N ILE A 495 -11.64 -17.73 7.26
CA ILE A 495 -12.82 -18.59 7.26
C ILE A 495 -12.83 -19.51 6.04
N LYS A 496 -13.16 -20.80 6.26
CA LYS A 496 -13.27 -21.83 5.22
C LYS A 496 -14.55 -22.63 5.40
N ALA A 497 -15.11 -23.13 4.30
CA ALA A 497 -16.33 -23.93 4.32
C ALA A 497 -16.05 -25.40 4.71
N THR A 498 -15.58 -25.62 5.94
CA THR A 498 -15.31 -26.94 6.52
C THR A 498 -16.53 -27.47 7.28
N ILE A 499 -16.62 -28.79 7.51
CA ILE A 499 -17.70 -29.40 8.32
C ILE A 499 -17.83 -28.74 9.70
N ASP A 500 -16.72 -28.40 10.36
CA ASP A 500 -16.74 -27.78 11.68
C ASP A 500 -17.41 -26.40 11.65
N ASN A 501 -16.92 -25.49 10.80
CA ASN A 501 -17.48 -24.14 10.62
C ASN A 501 -18.95 -24.17 10.17
N LEU A 502 -19.33 -25.07 9.27
CA LEU A 502 -20.72 -25.23 8.83
C LEU A 502 -21.60 -25.69 10.00
N SER A 503 -21.14 -26.66 10.78
CA SER A 503 -21.87 -27.16 11.95
C SER A 503 -22.06 -26.05 12.99
N ASP A 504 -21.01 -25.30 13.31
CA ASP A 504 -21.06 -24.22 14.30
C ASP A 504 -22.07 -23.11 13.93
N LEU A 505 -22.18 -22.80 12.63
CA LEU A 505 -23.10 -21.80 12.09
C LEU A 505 -24.55 -22.30 11.94
N LEU A 506 -24.77 -23.62 11.83
CA LEU A 506 -26.09 -24.25 11.69
C LEU A 506 -26.76 -24.62 13.01
N VAL A 507 -26.05 -24.64 14.15
CA VAL A 507 -26.63 -25.01 15.45
C VAL A 507 -27.81 -24.09 15.80
N GLU A 508 -28.97 -24.67 16.10
CA GLU A 508 -30.14 -23.93 16.57
C GLU A 508 -30.42 -24.20 18.04
N ASP A 509 -30.11 -25.39 18.56
CA ASP A 509 -30.28 -25.78 19.95
C ASP A 509 -28.91 -25.89 20.64
N LEU A 510 -28.58 -24.90 21.49
CA LEU A 510 -27.29 -24.86 22.20
C LEU A 510 -27.08 -26.10 23.11
N PRO A 511 -28.05 -26.49 23.97
CA PRO A 511 -27.99 -27.74 24.72
C PRO A 511 -27.74 -29.01 23.90
N ALA A 512 -28.35 -29.13 22.71
CA ALA A 512 -28.16 -30.31 21.86
C ALA A 512 -26.76 -30.32 21.19
N GLY A 513 -26.16 -29.14 21.00
CA GLY A 513 -24.84 -28.95 20.40
C GLY A 513 -24.76 -29.35 18.93
N SER A 514 -23.57 -29.26 18.34
CA SER A 514 -23.40 -29.52 16.89
C SER A 514 -22.94 -30.94 16.52
N SER A 515 -22.85 -31.86 17.49
CA SER A 515 -22.32 -33.23 17.26
C SER A 515 -23.12 -34.03 16.23
N SER A 516 -24.45 -33.91 16.24
CA SER A 516 -25.30 -34.58 15.23
C SER A 516 -25.06 -34.03 13.82
N LEU A 517 -24.89 -32.70 13.70
CA LEU A 517 -24.61 -32.04 12.42
C LEU A 517 -23.27 -32.50 11.85
N ARG A 518 -22.22 -32.60 12.67
CA ARG A 518 -20.90 -33.10 12.25
C ARG A 518 -20.95 -34.53 11.71
N GLY A 519 -21.82 -35.38 12.27
CA GLY A 519 -22.00 -36.76 11.79
C GLY A 519 -22.76 -36.86 10.47
N LYS A 520 -23.78 -36.01 10.28
CA LYS A 520 -24.67 -36.07 9.09
C LYS A 520 -24.13 -35.33 7.87
N LEU A 521 -23.54 -34.14 8.06
CA LEU A 521 -23.15 -33.26 6.96
C LEU A 521 -22.19 -33.91 5.94
N PRO A 522 -21.12 -34.65 6.33
CA PRO A 522 -20.21 -35.25 5.35
C PRO A 522 -20.93 -36.14 4.33
N GLY A 523 -21.85 -37.00 4.80
CA GLY A 523 -22.58 -37.93 3.95
C GLY A 523 -23.58 -37.26 3.00
N LEU A 524 -24.05 -36.06 3.33
CA LEU A 524 -24.96 -35.26 2.50
C LEU A 524 -24.18 -34.40 1.50
N LEU A 525 -23.15 -33.68 1.96
CA LEU A 525 -22.38 -32.74 1.13
C LEU A 525 -21.51 -33.46 0.11
N ASP A 526 -20.92 -34.61 0.45
CA ASP A 526 -20.12 -35.40 -0.49
C ASP A 526 -20.95 -35.99 -1.64
N LYS A 527 -22.28 -36.07 -1.48
CA LYS A 527 -23.23 -36.52 -2.52
C LYS A 527 -23.92 -35.36 -3.24
N CYS A 528 -23.66 -34.12 -2.84
CA CYS A 528 -24.34 -32.95 -3.39
C CYS A 528 -23.68 -32.51 -4.71
N GLU A 529 -24.42 -32.54 -5.81
CA GLU A 529 -23.90 -32.13 -7.14
C GLU A 529 -23.57 -30.64 -7.29
N LEU A 530 -23.94 -29.81 -6.31
CA LEU A 530 -23.62 -28.38 -6.30
C LEU A 530 -22.31 -28.08 -5.59
N LEU A 531 -21.68 -29.09 -4.98
CA LEU A 531 -20.52 -28.92 -4.13
C LEU A 531 -19.36 -29.77 -4.64
N MET A 532 -18.17 -29.19 -4.59
CA MET A 532 -16.91 -29.87 -4.81
C MET A 532 -16.05 -29.77 -3.55
N LYS A 533 -15.44 -30.88 -3.16
CA LYS A 533 -14.53 -30.93 -2.01
C LYS A 533 -13.08 -30.75 -2.48
N VAL A 534 -12.40 -29.73 -1.97
CA VAL A 534 -10.99 -29.42 -2.24
C VAL A 534 -10.21 -29.49 -0.93
N GLY A 535 -9.50 -30.59 -0.70
CA GLY A 535 -8.92 -30.88 0.62
C GLY A 535 -10.04 -31.07 1.66
N ASP A 536 -10.06 -30.22 2.69
CA ASP A 536 -11.09 -30.22 3.74
C ASP A 536 -12.18 -29.16 3.56
N GLU A 537 -12.14 -28.39 2.46
CA GLU A 537 -13.07 -27.30 2.17
C GLU A 537 -14.10 -27.69 1.10
N TYR A 538 -15.36 -27.32 1.30
CA TYR A 538 -16.42 -27.40 0.29
C TYR A 538 -16.52 -26.09 -0.50
N ARG A 539 -16.67 -26.20 -1.82
CA ARG A 539 -16.86 -25.06 -2.71
C ARG A 539 -18.08 -25.25 -3.59
N ILE A 540 -18.77 -24.15 -3.91
CA ILE A 540 -19.84 -24.16 -4.91
C ILE A 540 -19.25 -24.54 -6.28
N GLN A 541 -19.80 -25.59 -6.87
CA GLN A 541 -19.45 -26.06 -8.19
C GLN A 541 -20.21 -25.26 -9.25
N THR A 542 -19.53 -24.30 -9.87
CA THR A 542 -20.00 -23.63 -11.09
C THR A 542 -19.46 -24.36 -12.33
N GLU A 543 -20.10 -24.13 -13.49
CA GLU A 543 -19.62 -24.67 -14.77
C GLU A 543 -18.21 -24.15 -15.06
N GLU A 544 -17.97 -22.85 -14.83
CA GLU A 544 -16.64 -22.25 -14.94
C GLU A 544 -15.64 -22.89 -13.98
N SER A 545 -15.96 -23.02 -12.69
CA SER A 545 -15.04 -23.60 -11.69
C SER A 545 -14.64 -25.04 -12.05
N THR A 546 -15.60 -25.85 -12.51
CA THR A 546 -15.34 -27.21 -12.99
C THR A 546 -14.39 -27.18 -14.19
N ALA A 547 -14.67 -26.32 -15.17
CA ALA A 547 -13.87 -26.20 -16.37
C ALA A 547 -12.42 -25.76 -16.06
N TRP A 548 -12.22 -24.85 -15.12
CA TRP A 548 -10.88 -24.44 -14.64
C TRP A 548 -10.16 -25.58 -13.91
N SER A 549 -10.86 -26.32 -13.05
CA SER A 549 -10.31 -27.48 -12.33
C SER A 549 -9.90 -28.61 -13.29
N ASP A 550 -10.75 -28.95 -14.26
CA ASP A 550 -10.46 -29.97 -15.26
C ASP A 550 -9.24 -29.60 -16.11
N GLU A 551 -9.12 -28.32 -16.49
CA GLU A 551 -7.95 -27.83 -17.20
C GLU A 551 -6.69 -27.93 -16.33
N PHE A 552 -6.75 -27.57 -15.04
CA PHE A 552 -5.62 -27.73 -14.12
C PHE A 552 -5.19 -29.19 -13.97
N LEU A 553 -6.15 -30.11 -13.79
CA LEU A 553 -5.86 -31.54 -13.70
C LEU A 553 -5.27 -32.09 -15.01
N SER A 554 -5.76 -31.60 -16.15
CA SER A 554 -5.21 -31.93 -17.47
C SER A 554 -3.76 -31.48 -17.61
N GLN A 555 -3.46 -30.20 -17.32
CA GLN A 555 -2.10 -29.66 -17.36
C GLN A 555 -1.17 -30.40 -16.39
N ARG A 556 -1.67 -30.72 -15.19
CA ARG A 556 -0.92 -31.48 -14.19
C ARG A 556 -0.56 -32.88 -14.69
N SER A 557 -1.49 -33.56 -15.36
CA SER A 557 -1.26 -34.88 -15.96
C SER A 557 -0.25 -34.82 -17.11
N VAL A 558 -0.34 -33.81 -17.98
CA VAL A 558 0.63 -33.60 -19.07
C VAL A 558 2.03 -33.36 -18.50
N LEU A 559 2.18 -32.43 -17.56
CA LEU A 559 3.46 -32.08 -16.95
C LEU A 559 4.06 -33.22 -16.12
N ALA A 560 3.24 -34.08 -15.51
CA ALA A 560 3.71 -35.28 -14.82
C ALA A 560 4.37 -36.29 -15.79
N ASN A 561 3.98 -36.28 -17.07
CA ASN A 561 4.59 -37.11 -18.11
C ASN A 561 5.78 -36.44 -18.83
N GLU A 562 6.02 -35.15 -18.59
CA GLU A 562 7.10 -34.35 -19.22
C GLU A 562 8.24 -34.05 -18.23
N SER A 563 8.87 -35.09 -17.66
CA SER A 563 9.90 -34.95 -16.61
C SER A 563 11.02 -33.96 -16.95
N TYR A 564 11.44 -33.91 -18.22
CA TYR A 564 12.51 -33.01 -18.69
C TYR A 564 12.19 -31.51 -18.44
N ARG A 565 10.92 -31.10 -18.53
CA ARG A 565 10.52 -29.70 -18.29
C ARG A 565 10.59 -29.34 -16.82
N ILE A 566 10.22 -30.28 -15.96
CA ILE A 566 10.25 -30.11 -14.51
C ILE A 566 11.69 -30.10 -14.01
N GLU A 567 12.55 -30.95 -14.57
CA GLU A 567 13.99 -30.96 -14.31
C GLU A 567 14.65 -29.64 -14.73
N ALA A 568 14.37 -29.15 -15.94
CA ALA A 568 14.89 -27.86 -16.40
C ALA A 568 14.44 -26.69 -15.52
N GLU A 569 13.18 -26.68 -15.05
CA GLU A 569 12.68 -25.66 -14.11
C GLU A 569 13.38 -25.76 -12.75
N ARG A 570 13.56 -26.97 -12.21
CA ARG A 570 14.29 -27.20 -10.95
C ARG A 570 15.71 -26.64 -11.05
N ASP A 571 16.42 -26.99 -12.11
CA ASP A 571 17.82 -26.59 -12.31
C ASP A 571 17.94 -25.07 -12.49
N ALA A 572 16.98 -24.45 -13.19
CA ALA A 572 16.90 -22.99 -13.31
C ALA A 572 16.67 -22.31 -11.95
N ARG A 573 15.78 -22.85 -11.10
CA ARG A 573 15.52 -22.30 -9.76
C ARG A 573 16.67 -22.51 -8.78
N LEU A 574 17.34 -23.67 -8.81
CA LEU A 574 18.56 -23.92 -8.03
C LEU A 574 19.66 -22.91 -8.40
N ARG A 575 19.91 -22.72 -9.71
CA ARG A 575 20.88 -21.74 -10.20
C ARG A 575 20.55 -20.32 -9.75
N ARG A 576 19.27 -19.92 -9.85
CA ARG A 576 18.83 -18.59 -9.42
C ARG A 576 19.02 -18.39 -7.92
N LYS A 577 18.62 -19.35 -7.08
CA LYS A 577 18.75 -19.27 -5.62
C LYS A 577 20.21 -19.22 -5.19
N PHE A 578 21.08 -20.05 -5.77
CA PHE A 578 22.52 -19.97 -5.49
C PHE A 578 23.09 -18.62 -5.93
N SER A 579 22.72 -18.11 -7.11
CA SER A 579 23.18 -16.79 -7.58
C SER A 579 22.76 -15.68 -6.62
N GLN A 580 21.56 -15.74 -6.06
CA GLN A 580 21.09 -14.79 -5.03
C GLN A 580 21.93 -14.87 -3.75
N LEU A 581 22.22 -16.09 -3.27
CA LEU A 581 23.06 -16.31 -2.08
C LEU A 581 24.49 -15.80 -2.27
N VAL A 582 25.01 -15.85 -3.51
CA VAL A 582 26.40 -15.49 -3.82
C VAL A 582 26.56 -14.06 -4.35
N SER A 583 25.48 -13.41 -4.80
CA SER A 583 25.53 -12.07 -5.43
C SER A 583 26.11 -10.95 -4.56
N ASN A 584 26.07 -11.09 -3.24
CA ASN A 584 26.61 -10.11 -2.29
C ASN A 584 28.07 -10.37 -1.89
N LEU A 585 28.71 -11.39 -2.46
CA LEU A 585 30.10 -11.76 -2.14
C LEU A 585 31.09 -10.86 -2.89
N SER A 586 31.66 -9.89 -2.18
CA SER A 586 32.84 -9.15 -2.63
C SER A 586 34.08 -9.75 -1.96
N ILE A 587 34.81 -10.59 -2.69
CA ILE A 587 36.07 -11.14 -2.19
C ILE A 587 37.18 -10.13 -2.44
N VAL A 588 37.84 -9.71 -1.38
CA VAL A 588 38.95 -8.76 -1.42
C VAL A 588 40.19 -9.43 -0.81
N GLN A 589 41.31 -9.46 -1.54
CA GLN A 589 42.51 -10.14 -1.10
C GLN A 589 43.53 -9.16 -0.49
N GLY A 590 43.93 -9.45 0.76
CA GLY A 590 45.05 -8.83 1.49
C GLY A 590 44.92 -7.34 1.81
N ASP A 591 46.01 -6.77 2.32
CA ASP A 591 46.11 -5.36 2.71
C ASP A 591 46.01 -4.41 1.51
N SER A 592 46.40 -4.89 0.32
CA SER A 592 46.28 -4.18 -0.96
C SER A 592 44.83 -4.05 -1.44
N ARG A 593 43.88 -4.73 -0.78
CA ARG A 593 42.46 -4.73 -1.10
C ARG A 593 42.15 -5.04 -2.57
N VAL A 594 42.76 -6.08 -3.13
CA VAL A 594 42.54 -6.46 -4.54
C VAL A 594 41.21 -7.20 -4.70
N ASN A 595 40.29 -6.64 -5.48
CA ASN A 595 39.01 -7.28 -5.78
C ASN A 595 39.22 -8.57 -6.61
N ARG A 596 38.56 -9.65 -6.20
CA ARG A 596 38.61 -10.96 -6.85
C ARG A 596 37.22 -11.42 -7.27
N ASN A 597 37.14 -11.96 -8.48
CA ASN A 597 35.91 -12.50 -9.04
C ASN A 597 35.87 -14.02 -8.83
N LEU A 598 34.70 -14.51 -8.39
CA LEU A 598 34.40 -15.94 -8.34
C LEU A 598 33.67 -16.35 -9.62
N HIS A 599 34.09 -17.46 -10.22
CA HIS A 599 33.47 -17.98 -11.44
C HIS A 599 32.64 -19.22 -11.12
N THR A 600 31.31 -19.09 -11.15
CA THR A 600 30.39 -20.19 -10.83
C THR A 600 30.16 -21.09 -12.04
N VAL A 601 30.37 -22.40 -11.86
CA VAL A 601 30.08 -23.44 -12.86
C VAL A 601 29.02 -24.36 -12.27
N PHE A 602 27.89 -24.54 -12.96
CA PHE A 602 26.76 -25.34 -12.47
C PHE A 602 26.56 -26.58 -13.31
N ASN A 603 26.49 -27.75 -12.66
CA ASN A 603 26.10 -29.03 -13.25
C ASN A 603 26.81 -29.37 -14.57
N SER A 604 28.02 -28.83 -14.77
CA SER A 604 28.91 -29.24 -15.85
C SER A 604 29.54 -30.58 -15.49
N SER A 605 29.65 -31.49 -16.44
CA SER A 605 30.33 -32.77 -16.26
C SER A 605 31.85 -32.61 -16.12
N LEU A 606 32.41 -31.50 -16.61
CA LEU A 606 33.84 -31.19 -16.56
C LEU A 606 34.09 -29.75 -16.10
N LEU A 607 35.19 -29.55 -15.39
CA LEU A 607 35.70 -28.22 -15.08
C LEU A 607 36.19 -27.53 -16.37
N PRO A 608 36.06 -26.20 -16.48
CA PRO A 608 36.69 -25.43 -17.54
C PRO A 608 38.21 -25.66 -17.58
N SER A 609 38.79 -25.66 -18.79
CA SER A 609 40.23 -25.88 -18.99
C SER A 609 41.12 -24.78 -18.40
N ASP A 610 40.54 -23.64 -18.03
CA ASP A 610 41.20 -22.50 -17.39
C ASP A 610 40.89 -22.40 -15.88
N SER A 611 40.38 -23.47 -15.27
CA SER A 611 40.08 -23.54 -13.84
C SER A 611 41.32 -23.42 -12.95
N ASP A 612 42.51 -23.69 -13.47
CA ASP A 612 43.80 -23.50 -12.82
C ASP A 612 44.22 -22.01 -12.71
N ARG A 613 43.59 -21.12 -13.47
CA ARG A 613 43.94 -19.69 -13.57
C ARG A 613 42.99 -18.75 -12.84
N LYS A 614 41.88 -19.25 -12.31
CA LYS A 614 40.83 -18.46 -11.66
C LYS A 614 40.17 -19.25 -10.54
N VAL A 615 39.53 -18.55 -9.60
CA VAL A 615 38.79 -19.22 -8.53
C VAL A 615 37.43 -19.66 -9.06
N CYS A 616 37.30 -20.96 -9.30
CA CYS A 616 36.08 -21.60 -9.79
C CYS A 616 35.25 -22.16 -8.64
N VAL A 617 33.95 -21.84 -8.62
CA VAL A 617 32.97 -22.45 -7.71
C VAL A 617 32.13 -23.44 -8.50
N TRP A 618 32.44 -24.73 -8.40
CA TRP A 618 31.75 -25.80 -9.09
C TRP A 618 30.59 -26.32 -8.24
N VAL A 619 29.38 -25.91 -8.60
CA VAL A 619 28.13 -26.26 -7.92
C VAL A 619 27.50 -27.47 -8.59
N ARG A 620 27.23 -28.50 -7.80
CA ARG A 620 26.56 -29.73 -8.22
C ARG A 620 25.47 -30.11 -7.23
N ASP A 621 24.44 -30.77 -7.72
CA ASP A 621 23.29 -31.14 -6.91
C ASP A 621 23.04 -32.66 -6.84
N GLY A 622 22.33 -33.06 -5.79
CA GLY A 622 21.99 -34.44 -5.50
C GLY A 622 20.97 -35.09 -6.45
N TRP A 623 20.43 -34.35 -7.43
CA TRP A 623 19.62 -34.94 -8.50
C TRP A 623 20.50 -35.44 -9.65
N SER A 624 21.68 -34.85 -9.83
CA SER A 624 22.60 -35.17 -10.92
C SER A 624 23.76 -36.09 -10.48
N ILE A 625 24.24 -35.95 -9.25
CA ILE A 625 25.42 -36.66 -8.75
C ILE A 625 25.33 -36.93 -7.24
N ASP A 626 26.00 -37.97 -6.75
CA ASP A 626 26.07 -38.24 -5.31
C ASP A 626 27.21 -37.47 -4.61
N GLU A 627 27.07 -37.26 -3.30
CA GLU A 627 28.04 -36.51 -2.47
C GLU A 627 29.44 -37.13 -2.51
N ASN A 628 29.55 -38.46 -2.54
CA ASN A 628 30.84 -39.14 -2.47
C ASN A 628 31.63 -38.95 -3.75
N SER A 629 30.97 -38.97 -4.91
CA SER A 629 31.57 -38.59 -6.18
C SER A 629 32.07 -37.14 -6.15
N VAL A 630 31.30 -36.22 -5.55
CA VAL A 630 31.77 -34.83 -5.42
C VAL A 630 33.04 -34.70 -4.57
N ARG A 631 33.08 -35.42 -3.45
CA ARG A 631 34.24 -35.49 -2.57
C ARG A 631 35.44 -36.17 -3.25
N ALA A 632 35.21 -37.19 -4.07
CA ALA A 632 36.26 -37.88 -4.81
C ALA A 632 36.91 -36.97 -5.85
N ASP A 633 36.12 -36.22 -6.63
CA ASP A 633 36.65 -35.26 -7.60
C ASP A 633 37.46 -34.16 -6.92
N ALA A 634 36.98 -33.65 -5.78
CA ALA A 634 37.73 -32.66 -5.00
C ALA A 634 39.10 -33.19 -4.53
N ARG A 635 39.21 -34.49 -4.21
CA ARG A 635 40.49 -35.13 -3.88
C ARG A 635 41.38 -35.28 -5.10
N GLN A 636 40.81 -35.69 -6.24
CA GLN A 636 41.55 -35.91 -7.48
C GLN A 636 42.13 -34.62 -8.07
N ASP A 637 41.43 -33.48 -7.89
CA ASP A 637 41.88 -32.15 -8.33
C ASP A 637 43.12 -31.64 -7.57
N GLY A 638 43.42 -32.26 -6.41
CA GLY A 638 44.65 -32.04 -5.66
C GLY A 638 44.69 -30.78 -4.77
N ASN A 639 45.61 -30.77 -3.81
CA ASN A 639 45.66 -29.76 -2.74
C ASN A 639 46.05 -28.35 -3.22
N GLN A 640 46.65 -28.24 -4.41
CA GLN A 640 47.06 -26.95 -5.00
C GLN A 640 45.96 -26.34 -5.87
N SER A 641 44.85 -27.04 -6.08
CA SER A 641 43.76 -26.52 -6.90
C SER A 641 43.04 -25.35 -6.21
N PRO A 642 42.77 -24.26 -6.96
CA PRO A 642 41.94 -23.14 -6.50
C PRO A 642 40.44 -23.40 -6.67
N THR A 643 40.02 -24.62 -7.05
CA THR A 643 38.61 -24.97 -7.24
C THR A 643 37.91 -25.20 -5.91
N ILE A 644 36.70 -24.66 -5.82
CA ILE A 644 35.76 -24.81 -4.71
C ILE A 644 34.61 -25.69 -5.20
N PHE A 645 34.33 -26.80 -4.51
CA PHE A 645 33.30 -27.76 -4.87
C PHE A 645 32.11 -27.59 -3.92
N VAL A 646 30.93 -27.27 -4.45
CA VAL A 646 29.70 -27.13 -3.65
C VAL A 646 28.74 -28.25 -4.03
N PHE A 647 28.26 -28.98 -3.04
CA PHE A 647 27.24 -30.02 -3.19
C PHE A 647 25.93 -29.58 -2.53
N VAL A 648 24.85 -29.48 -3.31
CA VAL A 648 23.49 -29.21 -2.80
C VAL A 648 22.73 -30.53 -2.70
N PRO A 649 22.39 -31.02 -1.51
CA PRO A 649 21.75 -32.32 -1.35
C PRO A 649 20.33 -32.35 -1.91
N LYS A 650 19.93 -33.51 -2.42
CA LYS A 650 18.54 -33.81 -2.79
C LYS A 650 17.72 -34.06 -1.52
N ARG A 651 17.04 -33.02 -1.01
CA ARG A 651 16.07 -33.10 0.10
C ARG A 651 14.64 -33.00 -0.40
N SER A 652 13.73 -33.74 0.23
CA SER A 652 12.28 -33.64 -0.01
C SER A 652 11.89 -33.66 -1.50
N ALA A 653 12.55 -34.53 -2.28
CA ALA A 653 12.53 -34.46 -3.75
C ALA A 653 11.14 -34.62 -4.36
N ASP A 654 10.34 -35.55 -3.84
CA ASP A 654 8.99 -35.80 -4.35
C ASP A 654 8.07 -34.60 -4.06
N SER A 655 8.21 -33.98 -2.88
CA SER A 655 7.49 -32.77 -2.52
C SER A 655 7.88 -31.61 -3.43
N LEU A 656 9.18 -31.42 -3.72
CA LEU A 656 9.64 -30.37 -4.63
C LEU A 656 9.11 -30.62 -6.05
N HIS A 657 9.18 -31.86 -6.53
CA HIS A 657 8.66 -32.26 -7.83
C HIS A 657 7.16 -31.99 -7.97
N ASN A 658 6.36 -32.43 -6.99
CA ASN A 658 4.91 -32.24 -7.00
C ASN A 658 4.51 -30.76 -6.97
N ASN A 659 5.21 -29.93 -6.18
CA ASN A 659 4.93 -28.49 -6.14
C ASN A 659 5.38 -27.76 -7.42
N LEU A 660 6.47 -28.19 -8.06
CA LEU A 660 6.89 -27.66 -9.37
C LEU A 660 5.84 -27.97 -10.46
N ILE A 661 5.30 -29.19 -10.47
CA ILE A 661 4.20 -29.55 -11.37
C ILE A 661 2.96 -28.69 -11.06
N ALA A 662 2.57 -28.56 -9.79
CA ALA A 662 1.40 -27.76 -9.40
C ALA A 662 1.54 -26.29 -9.83
N TYR A 663 2.73 -25.69 -9.62
CA TYR A 663 3.02 -24.32 -10.03
C TYR A 663 2.93 -24.15 -11.55
N LYS A 664 3.57 -25.02 -12.33
CA LYS A 664 3.54 -24.97 -13.80
C LYS A 664 2.14 -25.25 -14.35
N ALA A 665 1.41 -26.18 -13.76
CA ALA A 665 0.05 -26.52 -14.16
C ALA A 665 -0.90 -25.33 -13.92
N ALA A 666 -0.84 -24.72 -12.73
CA ALA A 666 -1.65 -23.54 -12.42
C ALA A 666 -1.34 -22.36 -13.36
N GLY A 667 -0.05 -22.10 -13.63
CA GLY A 667 0.36 -21.08 -14.59
C GLY A 667 -0.15 -21.36 -16.02
N ALA A 668 0.00 -22.59 -16.50
CA ALA A 668 -0.51 -22.99 -17.81
C ALA A 668 -2.04 -22.88 -17.91
N THR A 669 -2.77 -23.21 -16.84
CA THR A 669 -4.22 -23.04 -16.77
C THR A 669 -4.62 -21.56 -16.83
N LEU A 670 -3.92 -20.70 -16.10
CA LEU A 670 -4.15 -19.24 -16.12
C LEU A 670 -3.91 -18.65 -17.51
N ASP A 671 -2.81 -19.04 -18.16
CA ASP A 671 -2.46 -18.58 -19.51
C ASP A 671 -3.47 -19.05 -20.55
N LYS A 672 -3.90 -20.32 -20.47
CA LYS A 672 -4.84 -20.90 -21.45
C LYS A 672 -6.27 -20.39 -21.29
N ARG A 673 -6.73 -20.18 -20.06
CA ARG A 673 -8.10 -19.69 -19.78
C ARG A 673 -8.23 -18.17 -19.92
N GLY A 674 -7.13 -17.42 -19.76
CA GLY A 674 -7.12 -15.98 -19.92
C GLY A 674 -7.92 -15.24 -18.83
N VAL A 675 -8.33 -14.01 -19.14
CA VAL A 675 -9.17 -13.19 -18.26
C VAL A 675 -10.63 -13.50 -18.56
N PRO A 676 -11.39 -14.05 -17.61
CA PRO A 676 -12.80 -14.38 -17.82
C PRO A 676 -13.70 -13.13 -17.72
N ASP A 677 -14.78 -13.13 -18.50
CA ASP A 677 -15.79 -12.06 -18.52
C ASP A 677 -16.95 -12.28 -17.53
N THR A 678 -16.98 -13.43 -16.85
CA THR A 678 -18.01 -13.78 -15.85
C THR A 678 -17.48 -13.65 -14.42
N PRO A 679 -18.32 -13.26 -13.45
CA PRO A 679 -17.97 -13.26 -12.03
C PRO A 679 -17.47 -14.64 -11.55
N GLU A 680 -18.11 -15.72 -12.01
CA GLU A 680 -17.76 -17.10 -11.70
C GLU A 680 -16.38 -17.47 -12.25
N GLY A 681 -16.06 -17.03 -13.47
CA GLY A 681 -14.74 -17.21 -14.03
C GLY A 681 -13.68 -16.41 -13.26
N THR A 682 -14.00 -15.19 -12.83
CA THR A 682 -13.07 -14.34 -12.05
C THR A 682 -12.70 -15.01 -10.72
N GLU A 683 -13.68 -15.61 -10.05
CA GLU A 683 -13.47 -16.38 -8.82
C GLU A 683 -12.63 -17.65 -9.08
N ALA A 684 -12.90 -18.39 -10.17
CA ALA A 684 -12.12 -19.56 -10.56
C ALA A 684 -10.66 -19.20 -10.90
N ARG A 685 -10.44 -18.06 -11.55
CA ARG A 685 -9.12 -17.50 -11.81
C ARG A 685 -8.39 -17.18 -10.51
N ALA A 686 -9.03 -16.45 -9.59
CA ALA A 686 -8.44 -16.10 -8.30
C ALA A 686 -8.02 -17.36 -7.51
N ALA A 687 -8.86 -18.40 -7.50
CA ALA A 687 -8.51 -19.68 -6.87
C ALA A 687 -7.27 -20.35 -7.51
N MET A 688 -7.12 -20.25 -8.84
CA MET A 688 -5.96 -20.79 -9.54
C MET A 688 -4.69 -19.97 -9.25
N GLU A 689 -4.80 -18.64 -9.17
CA GLU A 689 -3.71 -17.76 -8.74
C GLU A 689 -3.26 -18.08 -7.30
N THR A 690 -4.19 -18.34 -6.38
CA THR A 690 -3.89 -18.77 -5.01
C THR A 690 -3.16 -20.12 -4.97
N THR A 691 -3.56 -21.06 -5.83
CA THR A 691 -2.89 -22.36 -5.96
C THR A 691 -1.46 -22.19 -6.46
N MET A 692 -1.26 -21.34 -7.47
CA MET A 692 0.08 -21.01 -8.00
C MET A 692 0.97 -20.37 -6.93
N LYS A 693 0.47 -19.36 -6.20
CA LYS A 693 1.21 -18.67 -5.13
C LYS A 693 1.59 -19.63 -3.99
N SER A 694 0.67 -20.50 -3.58
CA SER A 694 0.91 -21.47 -2.51
C SER A 694 1.99 -22.49 -2.90
N ALA A 695 1.94 -22.99 -4.13
CA ALA A 695 2.97 -23.87 -4.66
C ALA A 695 4.34 -23.18 -4.74
N GLU A 696 4.38 -21.90 -5.14
CA GLU A 696 5.61 -21.10 -5.19
C GLU A 696 6.25 -20.90 -3.81
N LEU A 697 5.45 -20.55 -2.79
CA LEU A 697 5.93 -20.45 -1.41
C LEU A 697 6.55 -21.77 -0.96
N LYS A 698 5.87 -22.89 -1.20
CA LYS A 698 6.38 -24.21 -0.82
C LYS A 698 7.66 -24.60 -1.56
N ILE A 699 7.77 -24.28 -2.85
CA ILE A 699 9.01 -24.47 -3.62
C ILE A 699 10.16 -23.70 -2.97
N ASN A 700 9.95 -22.43 -2.59
CA ASN A 700 10.99 -21.61 -1.98
C ASN A 700 11.45 -22.17 -0.64
N GLU A 701 10.52 -22.62 0.22
CA GLU A 701 10.85 -23.30 1.49
C GLU A 701 11.69 -24.56 1.27
N LEU A 702 11.30 -25.41 0.31
CA LEU A 702 12.01 -26.65 0.01
C LEU A 702 13.41 -26.40 -0.58
N LEU A 703 13.56 -25.35 -1.39
CA LEU A 703 14.87 -24.93 -1.89
C LEU A 703 15.76 -24.42 -0.75
N GLU A 704 15.22 -23.65 0.20
CA GLU A 704 15.97 -23.22 1.39
C GLU A 704 16.41 -24.40 2.25
N GLU A 705 15.54 -25.38 2.44
CA GLU A 705 15.88 -26.62 3.13
C GLU A 705 17.04 -27.35 2.43
N ALA A 706 17.01 -27.44 1.09
CA ALA A 706 18.10 -28.06 0.31
C ALA A 706 19.43 -27.30 0.46
N PHE A 707 19.43 -25.96 0.35
CA PHE A 707 20.63 -25.13 0.52
C PHE A 707 21.16 -25.11 1.95
N SER A 708 20.30 -25.27 2.96
CA SER A 708 20.73 -25.40 4.36
C SER A 708 21.56 -26.67 4.60
N GLY A 709 21.36 -27.70 3.78
CA GLY A 709 22.13 -28.95 3.79
C GLY A 709 23.35 -28.94 2.87
N ALA A 710 23.65 -27.82 2.19
CA ALA A 710 24.74 -27.75 1.24
C ALA A 710 26.09 -28.00 1.94
N ARG A 711 26.97 -28.75 1.27
CA ARG A 711 28.33 -29.03 1.73
C ARG A 711 29.35 -28.40 0.78
N LEU A 712 30.49 -28.00 1.32
CA LEU A 712 31.56 -27.38 0.56
C LEU A 712 32.88 -28.13 0.77
N PHE A 713 33.53 -28.47 -0.33
CA PHE A 713 34.84 -29.11 -0.36
C PHE A 713 35.84 -28.25 -1.13
N GLN A 714 37.09 -28.23 -0.68
CA GLN A 714 38.19 -27.57 -1.37
C GLN A 714 38.98 -28.58 -2.20
N GLY A 715 39.75 -28.11 -3.19
CA GLY A 715 40.79 -28.91 -3.83
C GLY A 715 41.65 -29.64 -2.79
N GLY A 716 41.82 -30.94 -2.95
CA GLY A 716 42.39 -31.87 -1.95
C GLY A 716 41.35 -32.64 -1.12
N GLY A 717 40.06 -32.30 -1.25
CA GLY A 717 38.95 -32.99 -0.59
C GLY A 717 38.69 -32.60 0.86
N HIS A 718 39.27 -31.49 1.34
CA HIS A 718 38.98 -30.97 2.67
C HIS A 718 37.61 -30.29 2.70
N GLU A 719 36.78 -30.64 3.69
CA GLU A 719 35.43 -30.08 3.86
C GLU A 719 35.51 -28.81 4.73
N ILE A 720 34.91 -27.70 4.26
CA ILE A 720 34.72 -26.51 5.10
C ILE A 720 33.42 -26.69 5.87
N LEU A 721 33.51 -26.62 7.19
CA LEU A 721 32.38 -26.78 8.08
C LEU A 721 31.76 -25.42 8.39
N GLY A 722 30.45 -25.30 8.19
CA GLY A 722 29.72 -24.09 8.51
C GLY A 722 28.22 -24.30 8.39
N ASN A 723 27.48 -23.34 8.93
CA ASN A 723 26.02 -23.26 8.91
C ASN A 723 25.50 -22.13 8.00
N ASN A 724 26.41 -21.41 7.33
CA ASN A 724 26.08 -20.40 6.33
C ASN A 724 26.95 -20.63 5.09
N LEU A 725 26.31 -21.03 3.99
CA LEU A 725 26.97 -21.32 2.72
C LEU A 725 27.78 -20.13 2.18
N GLN A 726 27.31 -18.90 2.40
CA GLN A 726 28.03 -17.69 1.97
C GLN A 726 29.39 -17.59 2.66
N LYS A 727 29.42 -17.72 3.99
CA LYS A 727 30.67 -17.67 4.78
C LYS A 727 31.61 -18.84 4.44
N MET A 728 31.05 -20.02 4.19
CA MET A 728 31.84 -21.18 3.76
C MET A 728 32.51 -20.91 2.41
N ILE A 729 31.82 -20.24 1.48
CA ILE A 729 32.40 -19.83 0.19
C ILE A 729 33.45 -18.74 0.37
N GLU A 730 33.27 -17.78 1.28
CA GLU A 730 34.28 -16.75 1.60
C GLU A 730 35.58 -17.39 2.10
N GLU A 731 35.50 -18.25 3.12
CA GLU A 731 36.65 -18.98 3.66
C GLU A 731 37.31 -19.86 2.58
N ALA A 732 36.49 -20.54 1.77
CA ALA A 732 37.00 -21.35 0.67
C ALA A 732 37.74 -20.52 -0.39
N ALA A 733 37.21 -19.33 -0.70
CA ALA A 733 37.78 -18.41 -1.66
C ALA A 733 39.10 -17.83 -1.16
N GLU A 734 39.22 -17.48 0.11
CA GLU A 734 40.48 -17.01 0.70
C GLU A 734 41.59 -18.07 0.57
N ASN A 735 41.28 -19.32 0.94
CA ASN A 735 42.18 -20.45 0.79
C ASN A 735 42.53 -20.73 -0.69
N ALA A 736 41.55 -20.65 -1.59
CA ALA A 736 41.78 -20.82 -3.03
C ALA A 736 42.67 -19.71 -3.61
N LEU A 737 42.53 -18.47 -3.14
CA LEU A 737 43.35 -17.34 -3.56
C LEU A 737 44.80 -17.45 -3.10
N GLN A 738 45.05 -18.01 -1.91
CA GLN A 738 46.41 -18.31 -1.45
C GLN A 738 47.09 -19.36 -2.35
N ARG A 739 46.34 -20.36 -2.80
CA ARG A 739 46.84 -21.41 -3.72
C ARG A 739 47.08 -20.86 -5.13
N LEU A 740 46.19 -20.01 -5.62
CA LEU A 740 46.28 -19.40 -6.95
C LEU A 740 47.42 -18.36 -7.04
N TYR A 741 47.63 -17.60 -5.97
CA TYR A 741 48.62 -16.51 -5.92
C TYR A 741 49.62 -16.67 -4.76
N PRO A 742 50.49 -17.70 -4.79
CA PRO A 742 51.43 -17.96 -3.69
C PRO A 742 52.43 -16.82 -3.47
N GLN A 743 52.71 -16.00 -4.50
CA GLN A 743 53.62 -14.85 -4.41
C GLN A 743 52.91 -13.53 -4.09
N PHE A 744 51.61 -13.53 -3.75
CA PHE A 744 50.84 -12.30 -3.48
C PHE A 744 51.41 -11.48 -2.33
N HIS A 745 51.75 -12.14 -1.22
CA HIS A 745 52.30 -11.54 0.00
C HIS A 745 53.54 -10.66 -0.24
N THR A 746 54.32 -10.92 -1.29
CA THR A 746 55.54 -10.15 -1.60
C THR A 746 55.29 -8.68 -1.94
N ALA A 747 54.08 -8.35 -2.42
CA ALA A 747 53.66 -7.01 -2.78
C ALA A 747 52.41 -6.54 -2.02
N ASP A 748 52.01 -7.26 -0.96
CA ASP A 748 50.75 -6.99 -0.28
C ASP A 748 50.88 -5.79 0.68
N HIS A 749 50.53 -4.59 0.20
CA HIS A 749 50.55 -3.37 1.00
C HIS A 749 49.59 -2.30 0.45
N ALA A 750 48.83 -1.65 1.33
CA ALA A 750 47.85 -0.62 0.96
C ALA A 750 48.43 0.70 0.37
N ALA A 751 49.76 0.88 0.35
CA ALA A 751 50.39 2.18 0.13
C ALA A 751 51.12 2.29 -1.23
N TRP A 752 50.96 1.31 -2.10
CA TRP A 752 51.61 1.32 -3.42
C TRP A 752 51.16 2.47 -4.33
N GLU A 753 49.92 2.96 -4.17
CA GLU A 753 49.46 4.18 -4.86
C GLU A 753 50.29 5.41 -4.43
N LYS A 754 50.64 5.50 -3.14
CA LYS A 754 51.51 6.56 -2.60
C LYS A 754 52.95 6.42 -3.11
N VAL A 755 53.43 5.19 -3.29
CA VAL A 755 54.75 4.94 -3.90
C VAL A 755 54.77 5.47 -5.33
N TYR A 756 53.75 5.14 -6.13
CA TYR A 756 53.63 5.64 -7.50
C TYR A 756 53.61 7.17 -7.57
N SER A 757 52.78 7.82 -6.75
CA SER A 757 52.66 9.29 -6.77
C SER A 757 53.95 10.00 -6.32
N ARG A 758 54.59 9.53 -5.24
CA ARG A 758 55.88 10.07 -4.77
C ARG A 758 57.00 9.86 -5.79
N ALA A 759 57.07 8.67 -6.39
CA ALA A 759 58.07 8.37 -7.41
C ALA A 759 57.87 9.26 -8.64
N ARG A 760 56.63 9.46 -9.11
CA ARG A 760 56.33 10.38 -10.22
C ARG A 760 56.77 11.82 -9.94
N GLN A 761 56.70 12.27 -8.69
CA GLN A 761 57.19 13.59 -8.26
C GLN A 761 58.72 13.67 -8.14
N GLY A 762 59.45 12.58 -8.41
CA GLY A 762 60.91 12.53 -8.32
C GLY A 762 61.46 12.29 -6.91
N SER A 763 60.62 11.87 -5.95
CA SER A 763 61.08 11.64 -4.57
C SER A 763 61.98 10.41 -4.49
N PRO A 764 63.24 10.53 -4.02
CA PRO A 764 64.18 9.41 -3.96
C PRO A 764 63.80 8.37 -2.89
N ASP A 765 62.89 8.70 -1.97
CA ASP A 765 62.45 7.90 -0.82
C ASP A 765 61.01 7.37 -0.96
N ALA A 766 60.48 7.28 -2.18
CA ALA A 766 59.11 6.85 -2.45
C ALA A 766 58.75 5.50 -1.79
N LEU A 767 59.71 4.56 -1.72
CA LEU A 767 59.53 3.23 -1.12
C LEU A 767 59.37 3.22 0.41
N LYS A 768 59.65 4.34 1.10
CA LYS A 768 59.34 4.46 2.54
C LYS A 768 57.85 4.31 2.83
N ALA A 769 56.99 4.63 1.86
CA ALA A 769 55.54 4.45 1.99
C ALA A 769 55.12 2.98 2.18
N VAL A 770 55.96 2.02 1.74
CA VAL A 770 55.77 0.57 1.92
C VAL A 770 56.81 -0.02 2.89
N GLY A 771 57.42 0.82 3.73
CA GLY A 771 58.32 0.38 4.81
C GLY A 771 59.74 -0.01 4.39
N HIS A 772 60.17 0.27 3.16
CA HIS A 772 61.53 -0.03 2.70
C HIS A 772 62.41 1.22 2.68
N ASP A 773 63.50 1.22 3.47
CA ASP A 773 64.51 2.29 3.52
C ASP A 773 65.85 1.76 2.98
N GLY A 774 66.05 1.90 1.67
CA GLY A 774 67.23 1.39 0.98
C GLY A 774 67.11 1.49 -0.54
N GLU A 775 68.11 0.99 -1.26
CA GLU A 775 68.14 1.03 -2.72
C GLU A 775 66.92 0.32 -3.34
N PRO A 776 66.28 0.91 -4.37
CA PRO A 776 65.13 0.30 -5.03
C PRO A 776 65.37 -1.12 -5.54
N ALA A 777 66.56 -1.43 -6.05
CA ALA A 777 66.91 -2.77 -6.53
C ALA A 777 66.88 -3.87 -5.44
N LYS A 778 66.89 -3.48 -4.15
CA LYS A 778 66.84 -4.42 -3.02
C LYS A 778 65.43 -4.68 -2.49
N ASN A 779 64.44 -3.87 -2.86
CA ASN A 779 63.04 -4.13 -2.52
C ASN A 779 62.53 -5.37 -3.28
N SER A 780 61.81 -6.28 -2.61
CA SER A 780 61.34 -7.55 -3.18
C SER A 780 60.54 -7.38 -4.47
N VAL A 781 59.61 -6.43 -4.50
CA VAL A 781 58.76 -6.14 -5.67
C VAL A 781 59.59 -5.56 -6.80
N CYS A 782 60.38 -4.52 -6.52
CA CYS A 782 61.22 -3.87 -7.53
C CYS A 782 62.27 -4.82 -8.11
N LYS A 783 62.91 -5.65 -7.27
CA LYS A 783 63.88 -6.67 -7.69
C LYS A 783 63.26 -7.68 -8.65
N THR A 784 62.05 -8.13 -8.34
CA THR A 784 61.33 -9.12 -9.16
C THR A 784 60.86 -8.52 -10.48
N ILE A 785 60.34 -7.28 -10.46
CA ILE A 785 59.99 -6.54 -11.68
C ILE A 785 61.22 -6.34 -12.56
N LEU A 786 62.35 -5.89 -11.99
CA LEU A 786 63.60 -5.66 -12.71
C LEU A 786 64.10 -6.94 -13.38
N ALA A 787 64.10 -8.07 -12.67
CA ALA A 787 64.47 -9.38 -13.21
C ALA A 787 63.56 -9.80 -14.38
N SER A 788 62.27 -9.44 -14.34
CA SER A 788 61.32 -9.80 -15.40
C SER A 788 61.52 -9.00 -16.70
N ILE A 789 62.09 -7.79 -16.65
CA ILE A 789 62.22 -6.90 -17.81
C ILE A 789 63.35 -7.37 -18.74
N ALA A 790 64.46 -7.87 -18.19
CA ALA A 790 65.61 -8.39 -18.93
C ALA A 790 66.01 -7.52 -20.17
N GLY A 791 65.88 -8.05 -21.39
CA GLY A 791 66.23 -7.37 -22.66
C GLY A 791 65.20 -6.37 -23.19
N GLY A 792 64.04 -6.27 -22.55
CA GLY A 792 62.97 -5.33 -22.90
C GLY A 792 61.59 -5.97 -22.88
N LYS A 793 60.61 -5.30 -22.26
CA LYS A 793 59.21 -5.74 -22.23
C LYS A 793 58.25 -4.55 -22.32
N LYS A 794 57.08 -4.79 -22.92
CA LYS A 794 55.99 -3.82 -22.92
C LYS A 794 55.32 -3.78 -21.55
N GLY A 795 54.92 -2.60 -21.09
CA GLY A 795 54.27 -2.45 -19.78
C GLY A 795 52.96 -3.21 -19.64
N SER A 796 52.21 -3.45 -20.72
CA SER A 796 51.03 -4.32 -20.73
C SER A 796 51.36 -5.76 -20.33
N ASP A 797 52.51 -6.26 -20.79
CA ASP A 797 52.92 -7.65 -20.59
C ASP A 797 53.47 -7.82 -19.18
N ILE A 798 54.15 -6.80 -18.66
CA ILE A 798 54.59 -6.72 -17.26
C ILE A 798 53.37 -6.71 -16.32
N ARG A 799 52.37 -5.85 -16.59
CA ARG A 799 51.11 -5.83 -15.83
C ARG A 799 50.43 -7.20 -15.87
N THR A 800 50.25 -7.77 -17.06
CA THR A 800 49.61 -9.09 -17.20
C THR A 800 50.36 -10.17 -16.42
N HIS A 801 51.69 -10.20 -16.50
CA HIS A 801 52.51 -11.19 -15.81
C HIS A 801 52.36 -11.14 -14.27
N PHE A 802 52.37 -9.93 -13.69
CA PHE A 802 52.30 -9.76 -12.23
C PHE A 802 50.88 -9.67 -11.66
N GLU A 803 49.88 -9.25 -12.46
CA GLU A 803 48.46 -9.27 -12.05
C GLU A 803 47.88 -10.70 -12.07
N HIS A 804 48.54 -11.67 -12.71
CA HIS A 804 48.12 -13.09 -12.80
C HIS A 804 48.97 -14.02 -11.91
N SER A 805 48.57 -15.30 -11.86
CA SER A 805 49.29 -16.35 -11.13
C SER A 805 50.73 -16.49 -11.64
N PRO A 806 51.74 -16.63 -10.76
CA PRO A 806 51.65 -16.89 -9.32
C PRO A 806 51.60 -15.65 -8.41
N PHE A 807 51.59 -14.43 -8.96
CA PHE A 807 51.76 -13.18 -8.21
C PHE A 807 50.44 -12.56 -7.76
N GLY A 808 49.53 -12.28 -8.70
CA GLY A 808 48.24 -11.66 -8.40
C GLY A 808 48.33 -10.24 -7.83
N TRP A 809 49.41 -9.51 -8.03
CA TRP A 809 49.63 -8.22 -7.40
C TRP A 809 48.63 -7.14 -7.83
N SER A 810 48.47 -6.12 -6.98
CA SER A 810 47.69 -4.93 -7.35
C SER A 810 48.38 -4.17 -8.49
N ARG A 811 47.57 -3.52 -9.35
CA ARG A 811 48.11 -2.64 -10.40
C ARG A 811 48.94 -1.50 -9.82
N ASP A 812 48.61 -1.03 -8.62
CA ASP A 812 49.40 -0.04 -7.89
C ASP A 812 50.81 -0.54 -7.58
N ALA A 813 50.96 -1.79 -7.15
CA ALA A 813 52.27 -2.36 -6.84
C ALA A 813 53.16 -2.47 -8.07
N VAL A 814 52.60 -2.93 -9.19
CA VAL A 814 53.31 -3.05 -10.47
C VAL A 814 53.71 -1.67 -11.00
N ASP A 815 52.77 -0.74 -11.09
CA ASP A 815 53.01 0.60 -11.60
C ASP A 815 53.96 1.40 -10.70
N GLY A 816 53.79 1.30 -9.37
CA GLY A 816 54.65 1.93 -8.38
C GLY A 816 56.08 1.41 -8.45
N GLY A 817 56.27 0.10 -8.54
CA GLY A 817 57.59 -0.51 -8.72
C GLY A 817 58.27 -0.08 -10.02
N LEU A 818 57.54 -0.07 -11.15
CA LEU A 818 58.07 0.43 -12.43
C LEU A 818 58.48 1.91 -12.35
N GLN A 819 57.66 2.74 -11.74
CA GLN A 819 57.93 4.17 -11.61
C GLN A 819 59.16 4.44 -10.74
N VAL A 820 59.32 3.71 -9.63
CA VAL A 820 60.51 3.82 -8.77
C VAL A 820 61.77 3.39 -9.51
N LEU A 821 61.73 2.28 -10.24
CA LEU A 821 62.87 1.79 -11.02
C LEU A 821 63.28 2.79 -12.13
N LEU A 822 62.29 3.43 -12.76
CA LEU A 822 62.50 4.44 -13.82
C LEU A 822 63.15 5.72 -13.26
N VAL A 823 62.68 6.21 -12.11
CA VAL A 823 63.23 7.40 -11.43
C VAL A 823 64.63 7.14 -10.88
N ALA A 824 64.89 5.91 -10.43
CA ALA A 824 66.22 5.47 -10.00
C ALA A 824 67.20 5.22 -11.15
N ALA A 825 66.78 5.44 -12.41
CA ALA A 825 67.54 5.16 -13.63
C ALA A 825 68.04 3.71 -13.73
N LEU A 826 67.32 2.75 -13.15
CA LEU A 826 67.61 1.31 -13.27
C LEU A 826 66.96 0.71 -14.52
N ILE A 827 65.91 1.36 -15.01
CA ILE A 827 65.25 1.05 -16.28
C ILE A 827 65.00 2.35 -17.05
N ARG A 828 64.90 2.23 -18.38
CA ARG A 828 64.47 3.31 -19.28
C ARG A 828 63.14 2.95 -19.93
N ALA A 829 62.30 3.96 -20.14
CA ALA A 829 61.02 3.82 -20.83
C ALA A 829 61.09 4.46 -22.23
N ARG A 830 60.51 3.80 -23.23
CA ARG A 830 60.34 4.33 -24.59
C ARG A 830 58.87 4.33 -24.98
N ASP A 831 58.45 5.34 -25.74
CA ASP A 831 57.11 5.40 -26.32
C ASP A 831 56.98 4.42 -27.51
N GLU A 832 55.78 4.30 -28.06
CA GLU A 832 55.50 3.44 -29.23
C GLU A 832 56.29 3.85 -30.49
N ARG A 833 56.87 5.06 -30.51
CA ARG A 833 57.70 5.59 -31.59
C ARG A 833 59.20 5.44 -31.30
N GLY A 834 59.57 4.75 -30.22
CA GLY A 834 60.95 4.50 -29.81
C GLY A 834 61.64 5.69 -29.13
N ARG A 835 60.93 6.78 -28.81
CA ARG A 835 61.49 7.97 -28.14
C ARG A 835 61.59 7.73 -26.64
N ALA A 836 62.67 8.19 -26.03
CA ALA A 836 62.84 8.11 -24.57
C ALA A 836 61.78 8.96 -23.87
N ILE A 837 61.21 8.41 -22.80
CA ILE A 837 60.22 9.09 -21.95
C ILE A 837 60.92 9.54 -20.67
N ASP A 838 60.75 10.81 -20.31
CA ASP A 838 61.22 11.33 -19.03
C ASP A 838 60.48 10.66 -17.84
N PRO A 839 61.19 10.23 -16.78
CA PRO A 839 60.56 9.57 -15.63
C PRO A 839 59.38 10.33 -15.02
N GLY A 840 59.43 11.66 -14.92
CA GLY A 840 58.36 12.47 -14.33
C GLY A 840 57.15 12.66 -15.24
N GLN A 841 57.32 12.47 -16.55
CA GLN A 841 56.28 12.67 -17.57
C GLN A 841 55.49 11.41 -17.91
N LEU A 842 55.94 10.22 -17.48
CA LEU A 842 55.24 8.96 -17.73
C LEU A 842 53.93 8.88 -16.93
N GLU A 843 52.80 9.09 -17.59
CA GLU A 843 51.49 8.97 -16.94
C GLU A 843 51.04 7.51 -16.82
N ARG A 844 50.23 7.22 -15.79
CA ARG A 844 49.77 5.86 -15.49
C ARG A 844 49.06 5.15 -16.65
N LYS A 845 48.34 5.92 -17.48
CA LYS A 845 47.67 5.44 -18.70
C LYS A 845 48.64 5.06 -19.82
N GLN A 846 49.87 5.62 -19.80
CA GLN A 846 50.90 5.39 -20.81
C GLN A 846 51.81 4.21 -20.46
N ILE A 847 51.90 3.81 -19.18
CA ILE A 847 52.71 2.67 -18.73
C ILE A 847 52.45 1.42 -19.56
N GLY A 848 51.18 1.08 -19.83
CA GLY A 848 50.83 -0.11 -20.63
C GLY A 848 51.33 -0.08 -22.08
N LYS A 849 51.59 1.12 -22.63
CA LYS A 849 52.05 1.32 -24.01
C LYS A 849 53.57 1.44 -24.11
N ALA A 850 54.23 1.82 -23.02
CA ALA A 850 55.67 2.02 -22.99
C ALA A 850 56.44 0.69 -23.05
N GLU A 851 57.60 0.71 -23.70
CA GLU A 851 58.59 -0.37 -23.68
C GLU A 851 59.65 -0.04 -22.62
N PHE A 852 59.85 -0.94 -21.66
CA PHE A 852 60.84 -0.80 -20.59
C PHE A 852 62.05 -1.67 -20.89
N LYS A 853 63.26 -1.14 -20.68
CA LYS A 853 64.54 -1.87 -20.80
C LYS A 853 65.43 -1.61 -19.60
N VAL A 854 66.15 -2.64 -19.14
CA VAL A 854 67.15 -2.51 -18.07
C VAL A 854 68.34 -1.71 -18.59
N GLU A 855 68.87 -0.83 -17.75
CA GLU A 855 70.05 0.00 -18.06
C GLU A 855 71.29 -0.59 -17.37
N SER A 856 72.36 -0.86 -18.13
CA SER A 856 73.53 -1.61 -17.65
C SER A 856 74.64 -0.75 -17.05
N VAL A 857 74.62 0.58 -17.26
CA VAL A 857 75.60 1.52 -16.71
C VAL A 857 74.87 2.71 -16.12
N THR A 858 74.86 2.83 -14.80
CA THR A 858 74.23 3.94 -14.08
C THR A 858 75.31 4.83 -13.46
N VAL A 859 75.37 6.10 -13.84
CA VAL A 859 76.25 7.09 -13.19
C VAL A 859 75.60 7.48 -11.86
N THR A 860 76.17 7.00 -10.76
CA THR A 860 75.66 7.21 -9.40
C THR A 860 75.63 8.69 -9.03
N ALA A 861 74.80 9.06 -8.04
CA ALA A 861 74.77 10.44 -7.53
C ALA A 861 76.16 10.94 -7.08
N SER A 862 76.99 10.05 -6.53
CA SER A 862 78.38 10.36 -6.13
C SER A 862 79.27 10.70 -7.33
N GLN A 863 79.14 9.95 -8.43
CA GLN A 863 79.88 10.20 -9.67
C GLN A 863 79.37 11.46 -10.38
N ARG A 864 78.05 11.74 -10.36
CA ARG A 864 77.52 13.01 -10.89
C ARG A 864 78.07 14.22 -10.16
N ILE A 865 78.29 14.14 -8.84
CA ILE A 865 78.96 15.20 -8.08
C ILE A 865 80.41 15.40 -8.55
N GLN A 866 81.15 14.31 -8.82
CA GLN A 866 82.52 14.39 -9.35
C GLN A 866 82.56 15.00 -10.76
N VAL A 867 81.63 14.60 -11.64
CA VAL A 867 81.49 15.18 -13.00
C VAL A 867 81.20 16.68 -12.92
N ARG A 868 80.30 17.13 -12.04
CA ARG A 868 80.03 18.57 -11.85
C ARG A 868 81.26 19.34 -11.36
N LYS A 869 82.08 18.75 -10.47
CA LYS A 869 83.33 19.38 -10.04
C LYS A 869 84.31 19.55 -11.21
N LEU A 870 84.43 18.55 -12.08
CA LEU A 870 85.28 18.62 -13.26
C LEU A 870 84.81 19.70 -14.25
N LEU A 871 83.51 19.71 -14.55
CA LEU A 871 82.88 20.71 -15.41
C LEU A 871 83.12 22.14 -14.88
N GLN A 872 83.02 22.34 -13.56
CA GLN A 872 83.28 23.62 -12.91
C GLN A 872 84.75 24.07 -13.03
N GLN A 873 85.72 23.15 -12.97
CA GLN A 873 87.15 23.48 -13.10
C GLN A 873 87.49 24.07 -14.48
N VAL A 874 86.78 23.67 -15.52
CA VAL A 874 86.96 24.17 -16.91
C VAL A 874 86.04 25.36 -17.21
N GLY A 875 85.38 25.91 -16.19
CA GLY A 875 84.51 27.08 -16.34
C GLY A 875 83.15 26.78 -16.98
N CYS A 876 82.67 25.53 -16.90
CA CYS A 876 81.32 25.11 -17.29
C CYS A 876 80.52 24.68 -16.06
N PRO A 877 80.11 25.59 -15.16
CA PRO A 877 79.38 25.20 -13.95
C PRO A 877 78.01 24.59 -14.30
N ALA A 878 77.83 23.30 -14.01
CA ALA A 878 76.57 22.58 -14.22
C ALA A 878 75.71 22.56 -12.95
N LYS A 879 74.41 22.85 -13.07
CA LYS A 879 73.45 22.56 -11.99
C LYS A 879 73.18 21.05 -11.93
N PRO A 880 72.73 20.51 -10.78
CA PRO A 880 72.34 19.11 -10.69
C PRO A 880 71.30 18.73 -11.76
N GLY A 881 71.60 17.73 -12.60
CA GLY A 881 70.73 17.27 -13.68
C GLY A 881 71.01 17.88 -15.05
N GLU A 882 71.83 18.94 -15.13
CA GLU A 882 72.21 19.60 -16.40
C GLU A 882 73.58 19.11 -16.92
N GLU A 883 74.20 18.12 -16.28
CA GLU A 883 75.57 17.70 -16.58
C GLU A 883 75.72 17.25 -18.03
N LEU A 884 74.78 16.44 -18.51
CA LEU A 884 74.82 15.84 -19.84
C LEU A 884 74.66 16.88 -20.96
N ILE A 885 73.91 17.95 -20.70
CA ILE A 885 73.64 19.03 -21.66
C ILE A 885 74.90 19.88 -21.89
N LEU A 886 75.74 20.02 -20.86
CA LEU A 886 76.94 20.86 -20.88
C LEU A 886 78.20 20.11 -21.31
N ILE A 887 78.11 18.79 -21.58
CA ILE A 887 79.25 17.99 -22.05
C ILE A 887 79.79 18.48 -23.41
N PRO A 888 78.96 18.79 -24.44
CA PRO A 888 79.49 19.29 -25.71
C PRO A 888 80.29 20.59 -25.55
N ASP A 889 79.76 21.55 -24.78
CA ASP A 889 80.44 22.82 -24.51
C ASP A 889 81.73 22.61 -23.69
N PHE A 890 81.73 21.64 -22.78
CA PHE A 890 82.90 21.25 -22.00
C PHE A 890 84.00 20.62 -22.88
N LEU A 891 83.64 19.70 -23.78
CA LEU A 891 84.58 19.09 -24.72
C LEU A 891 85.15 20.15 -25.68
N GLN A 892 84.31 21.06 -26.18
CA GLN A 892 84.75 22.16 -27.01
C GLN A 892 85.74 23.07 -26.26
N LYS A 893 85.46 23.46 -25.00
CA LYS A 893 86.40 24.27 -24.21
C LYS A 893 87.70 23.54 -23.91
N LEU A 894 87.67 22.22 -23.68
CA LEU A 894 88.88 21.44 -23.51
C LEU A 894 89.72 21.44 -24.79
N GLN A 895 89.08 21.35 -25.95
CA GLN A 895 89.76 21.47 -27.24
C GLN A 895 90.37 22.87 -27.44
N GLU A 896 89.62 23.94 -27.14
CA GLU A 896 90.12 25.33 -27.22
C GLU A 896 91.30 25.58 -26.26
N LEU A 897 91.24 25.01 -25.05
CA LEU A 897 92.34 25.10 -24.08
C LEU A 897 93.58 24.32 -24.55
N ALA A 898 93.40 23.16 -25.17
CA ALA A 898 94.50 22.39 -25.76
C ALA A 898 95.13 23.14 -26.94
N ASP A 899 94.32 23.75 -27.82
CA ASP A 899 94.78 24.56 -28.95
C ASP A 899 95.48 25.85 -28.51
N GLY A 900 95.08 26.43 -27.37
CA GLY A 900 95.71 27.62 -26.79
C GLY A 900 96.96 27.34 -25.95
N ALA A 901 97.18 26.10 -25.53
CA ALA A 901 98.33 25.70 -24.72
C ALA A 901 99.64 25.49 -25.52
N GLY A 902 99.55 25.44 -26.85
CA GLY A 902 100.69 25.22 -27.74
C GLY A 902 100.41 25.61 -29.20
N GLY A 903 101.46 25.74 -30.01
CA GLY A 903 101.36 26.19 -31.40
C GLY A 903 102.64 26.01 -32.18
N GLU A 904 102.70 26.54 -33.41
CA GLU A 904 103.91 26.46 -34.22
C GLU A 904 105.06 27.31 -33.61
N ASN A 905 106.31 26.88 -33.86
CA ASN A 905 107.50 27.44 -33.23
C ASN A 905 107.53 28.98 -33.29
N PRO A 906 107.85 29.66 -32.17
CA PRO A 906 108.51 29.13 -30.97
C PRO A 906 107.58 28.70 -29.81
N GLN A 907 106.28 28.44 -30.05
CA GLN A 907 105.37 27.99 -28.98
C GLN A 907 105.56 26.50 -28.62
N PRO A 908 105.16 26.05 -27.41
CA PRO A 908 105.19 24.64 -27.00
C PRO A 908 104.31 23.75 -27.91
N GLU A 909 104.59 22.45 -27.99
CA GLU A 909 103.72 21.49 -28.68
C GLU A 909 102.33 21.38 -28.00
N ARG A 910 101.28 21.19 -28.81
CA ARG A 910 99.91 21.06 -28.29
C ARG A 910 99.70 19.74 -27.53
N PRO A 911 98.86 19.72 -26.48
CA PRO A 911 98.51 18.49 -25.76
C PRO A 911 97.76 17.49 -26.64
N ASP A 912 97.90 16.19 -26.37
CA ASP A 912 97.15 15.13 -27.05
C ASP A 912 95.65 15.16 -26.68
N THR A 913 94.81 15.33 -27.68
CA THR A 913 93.34 15.41 -27.56
C THR A 913 92.60 14.18 -28.08
N ALA A 914 93.29 13.09 -28.46
CA ALA A 914 92.64 11.92 -29.07
C ALA A 914 91.54 11.29 -28.18
N TRP A 915 91.71 11.36 -26.85
CA TRP A 915 90.74 10.84 -25.88
C TRP A 915 89.47 11.71 -25.73
N LEU A 916 89.45 12.92 -26.27
CA LEU A 916 88.24 13.77 -26.32
C LEU A 916 87.32 13.37 -27.48
N GLU A 917 87.84 12.67 -28.48
CA GLU A 917 87.09 12.19 -29.65
C GLU A 917 86.50 10.78 -29.44
N GLU A 918 87.02 10.01 -28.48
CA GLU A 918 86.43 8.74 -27.99
C GLU A 918 85.22 8.99 -27.07
#